data_AF-A0A117SXZ1-F1
#
_entry.id   AF-A0A117SXZ1-F1
#
_cell.length_a   1.000
_cell.length_b   1.000
_cell.length_c   1.000
_cell.angle_alpha   90.00
_cell.angle_beta   90.00
_cell.angle_gamma   90.00
#
_symmetry.space_group_name_H-M   'P 1'
#
loop_
_entity.id
_entity.type
_entity.pdbx_description
1 polymer ?
#
loop_
_entity_poly.entity_id
_entity_poly.type
_entity_poly.pdbx_seq_one_letter_code
_entity_poly.pdbx_strand_id
1 'polypeptide(L)'
;MLSFQLRKSLREFTLDVKLDVPAHTLALIGHSGCGKTTLLHLLAGLVSADDGFIELDGQTLYDAQRDVMLPAERRNIGVVFQNYAFFPHLSVGDNIAYGMHEESRAQIGQRVRDALRMFQLESLAEERPDALSGGQQQRVALARALVKRPKVLLLDEPLAALDVETRGHVRTELRALLDQIGIPCIVVTHDYEDARVLGKEIAVMDRGVILQRGAPELVREQPATSFVAQFVGTNWVEDEQVNGLRDDGVAHILSFEPWHAVVARNPVSSGRQWRGRVRDRAFYGNALRLWVDGMVPLIADVPAHTLREGAFEVGEEVCISVADEHVRQYVTQMRGGRETLPDDPSRTQDEQMIGSRKKEIPWRPASRLRFLKSPLTVAVALIATVGVGSGMITYSHAQGANASGTGNGVTLTAFVAANATDPFHAILRAFDQAHPGVSIQASYTGTQILQTQLQQGAPDDLFLSADLSHIAQIKKEGLVASFYPVSRDKEVIVVPKANPAHITSLADLGRLPVSLIIGVTSVPIGKYTREIFQKANAVYGPAFAKDALAHVVSEEVNVKQILEKVALGDAGAGIVYRTDVTPTFRSKVSVIPIPAALNVIATNYIAIPVHAPHPALAKALLRMMLSAKGQSIFRQFGYQPLRSAGQNG
;
A
#
# COMPACT_ATOMS: atom_id res chain seq x y z
N MET A 1 -27.78 11.14 8.64
CA MET A 1 -26.75 11.88 7.87
C MET A 1 -25.55 12.10 8.77
N LEU A 2 -24.36 11.76 8.27
CA LEU A 2 -23.08 12.06 8.91
C LEU A 2 -22.47 13.28 8.22
N SER A 3 -22.17 14.33 8.96
CA SER A 3 -21.58 15.57 8.43
C SER A 3 -20.30 15.88 9.19
N PHE A 4 -19.22 16.20 8.48
CA PHE A 4 -17.97 16.55 9.14
C PHE A 4 -17.12 17.50 8.31
N GLN A 5 -16.33 18.29 9.01
CA GLN A 5 -15.20 19.05 8.49
C GLN A 5 -14.05 18.78 9.44
N LEU A 6 -12.95 18.22 8.97
CA LEU A 6 -11.84 17.80 9.83
C LEU A 6 -10.54 18.29 9.25
N ARG A 7 -9.73 18.91 10.12
CA ARG A 7 -8.35 19.25 9.82
C ARG A 7 -7.40 18.49 10.74
N LYS A 8 -6.39 17.83 10.15
CA LYS A 8 -5.33 17.15 10.91
C LYS A 8 -3.98 17.30 10.21
N SER A 9 -3.01 17.81 10.93
CA SER A 9 -1.62 17.91 10.49
C SER A 9 -0.98 16.53 10.57
N LEU A 10 -0.58 16.00 9.42
CA LEU A 10 0.20 14.77 9.29
C LEU A 10 1.65 15.16 8.91
N ARG A 11 2.55 14.17 8.87
CA ARG A 11 3.98 14.44 8.64
C ARG A 11 4.27 15.07 7.28
N GLU A 12 3.53 14.67 6.25
CA GLU A 12 3.82 15.05 4.86
C GLU A 12 2.81 16.05 4.27
N PHE A 13 1.60 16.11 4.83
CA PHE A 13 0.51 16.97 4.36
C PHE A 13 -0.50 17.23 5.48
N THR A 14 -1.42 18.14 5.25
CA THR A 14 -2.57 18.36 6.13
C THR A 14 -3.79 17.66 5.54
N LEU A 15 -4.41 16.78 6.33
CA LEU A 15 -5.75 16.29 6.03
C LEU A 15 -6.73 17.44 6.26
N ASP A 16 -7.48 17.82 5.23
CA ASP A 16 -8.52 18.84 5.25
C ASP A 16 -9.70 18.34 4.41
N VAL A 17 -10.67 17.72 5.09
CA VAL A 17 -11.79 17.04 4.44
C VAL A 17 -13.09 17.58 5.01
N LYS A 18 -13.99 17.99 4.11
CA LYS A 18 -15.38 18.33 4.41
C LYS A 18 -16.32 17.47 3.59
N LEU A 19 -17.18 16.69 4.25
CA LEU A 19 -18.12 15.79 3.59
C LEU A 19 -19.43 15.66 4.37
N ASP A 20 -20.52 15.56 3.61
CA ASP A 20 -21.83 15.09 4.07
C ASP A 20 -22.11 13.71 3.48
N VAL A 21 -22.38 12.72 4.32
CA VAL A 21 -22.63 11.33 3.95
C VAL A 21 -24.09 10.98 4.32
N PRO A 22 -24.98 10.87 3.32
CA PRO A 22 -26.35 10.42 3.51
C PRO A 22 -26.42 8.94 3.90
N ALA A 23 -27.64 8.40 3.99
CA ALA A 23 -27.90 7.00 4.31
C ALA A 23 -27.60 6.05 3.13
N HIS A 24 -26.37 6.10 2.63
CA HIS A 24 -25.84 5.21 1.59
C HIS A 24 -24.33 5.05 1.73
N THR A 25 -23.76 4.16 0.91
CA THR A 25 -22.31 3.91 0.88
C THR A 25 -21.58 4.96 0.05
N LEU A 26 -20.64 5.65 0.68
CA LEU A 26 -19.60 6.46 0.04
C LEU A 26 -18.30 5.63 0.01
N ALA A 27 -17.78 5.35 -1.18
CA ALA A 27 -16.47 4.74 -1.34
C ALA A 27 -15.39 5.82 -1.41
N LEU A 28 -14.50 5.86 -0.43
CA LEU A 28 -13.34 6.75 -0.40
C LEU A 28 -12.12 6.03 -0.98
N ILE A 29 -11.62 6.55 -2.10
CA ILE A 29 -10.49 5.98 -2.82
C ILE A 29 -9.32 6.94 -2.95
N GLY A 30 -8.12 6.41 -3.16
CA GLY A 30 -6.90 7.19 -3.31
C GLY A 30 -5.65 6.34 -3.07
N HIS A 31 -4.47 6.89 -3.32
CA HIS A 31 -3.21 6.18 -3.12
C HIS A 31 -2.97 5.76 -1.67
N SER A 32 -2.11 4.78 -1.48
CA SER A 32 -1.60 4.42 -0.16
C SER A 32 -0.94 5.64 0.49
N GLY A 33 -1.26 5.90 1.75
CA GLY A 33 -0.72 7.03 2.50
C GLY A 33 -1.45 8.38 2.32
N CYS A 34 -2.47 8.49 1.46
CA CYS A 34 -3.17 9.77 1.28
C CYS A 34 -4.05 10.22 2.46
N GLY A 35 -4.23 9.37 3.50
CA GLY A 35 -4.91 9.71 4.75
C GLY A 35 -6.26 9.00 5.01
N LYS A 36 -6.69 8.06 4.15
CA LYS A 36 -8.02 7.42 4.23
C LYS A 36 -8.30 6.72 5.57
N THR A 37 -7.41 5.82 6.00
CA THR A 37 -7.49 5.15 7.32
C THR A 37 -7.43 6.15 8.47
N THR A 38 -6.64 7.23 8.32
CA THR A 38 -6.58 8.29 9.33
C THR A 38 -7.93 9.00 9.45
N LEU A 39 -8.60 9.30 8.34
CA LEU A 39 -9.95 9.86 8.34
C LEU A 39 -10.94 8.95 9.05
N LEU A 40 -10.94 7.64 8.77
CA LEU A 40 -11.79 6.68 9.48
C LEU A 40 -11.53 6.68 10.98
N HIS A 41 -10.28 6.72 11.41
CA HIS A 41 -9.92 6.78 12.83
C HIS A 41 -10.37 8.07 13.52
N LEU A 42 -10.31 9.21 12.83
CA LEU A 42 -10.83 10.49 13.32
C LEU A 42 -12.35 10.43 13.51
N LEU A 43 -13.07 9.88 12.54
CA LEU A 43 -14.52 9.69 12.60
C LEU A 43 -14.92 8.74 13.73
N ALA A 44 -14.20 7.62 13.88
CA ALA A 44 -14.41 6.65 14.94
C ALA A 44 -14.07 7.18 16.34
N GLY A 45 -13.30 8.27 16.44
CA GLY A 45 -12.86 8.83 17.73
C GLY A 45 -11.66 8.11 18.34
N LEU A 46 -10.91 7.37 17.53
CA LEU A 46 -9.67 6.69 17.92
C LEU A 46 -8.47 7.64 17.89
N VAL A 47 -8.57 8.70 17.08
CA VAL A 47 -7.60 9.79 16.98
C VAL A 47 -8.36 11.12 17.04
N SER A 48 -7.76 12.15 17.63
CA SER A 48 -8.34 13.51 17.65
C SER A 48 -7.87 14.35 16.47
N ALA A 49 -8.80 15.08 15.85
CA ALA A 49 -8.48 16.11 14.87
C ALA A 49 -7.82 17.32 15.55
N ASP A 50 -7.15 18.16 14.75
CA ASP A 50 -6.58 19.42 15.24
C ASP A 50 -7.65 20.53 15.23
N ASP A 51 -8.56 20.49 14.26
CA ASP A 51 -9.67 21.45 14.13
C ASP A 51 -10.87 20.81 13.40
N GLY A 52 -12.01 21.47 13.47
CA GLY A 52 -13.25 21.11 12.80
C GLY A 52 -14.29 20.42 13.70
N PHE A 53 -15.25 19.74 13.08
CA PHE A 53 -16.39 19.12 13.76
C PHE A 53 -16.86 17.82 13.08
N ILE A 54 -17.57 17.00 13.86
CA ILE A 54 -18.28 15.80 13.40
C ILE A 54 -19.69 15.84 14.01
N GLU A 55 -20.70 15.74 13.16
CA GLU A 55 -22.12 15.69 13.52
C GLU A 55 -22.80 14.47 12.91
N LEU A 56 -23.69 13.85 13.68
CA LEU A 56 -24.47 12.70 13.26
C LEU A 56 -25.94 12.91 13.62
N ASP A 57 -26.80 13.05 12.61
CA ASP A 57 -28.22 13.36 12.77
C ASP A 57 -28.47 14.57 13.69
N GLY A 58 -27.65 15.62 13.56
CA GLY A 58 -27.71 16.83 14.39
C GLY A 58 -27.09 16.70 15.79
N GLN A 59 -26.58 15.52 16.16
CA GLN A 59 -25.80 15.34 17.38
C GLN A 59 -24.32 15.59 17.12
N THR A 60 -23.72 16.58 17.78
CA THR A 60 -22.28 16.82 17.76
C THR A 60 -21.53 15.69 18.47
N LEU A 61 -20.67 14.99 17.74
CA LEU A 61 -19.77 13.94 18.26
C LEU A 61 -18.38 14.51 18.60
N TYR A 62 -17.94 15.50 17.84
CA TYR A 62 -16.68 16.20 18.04
C TYR A 62 -16.83 17.64 17.55
N ASP A 63 -16.28 18.61 18.28
CA ASP A 63 -16.18 20.00 17.88
C ASP A 63 -14.99 20.63 18.59
N ALA A 64 -13.96 21.00 17.82
CA ALA A 64 -12.72 21.56 18.34
C ALA A 64 -12.92 22.93 19.02
N GLN A 65 -13.88 23.73 18.53
CA GLN A 65 -14.13 25.08 19.02
C GLN A 65 -14.98 25.08 20.30
N ARG A 66 -15.88 24.11 20.42
CA ARG A 66 -16.75 23.94 21.60
C ARG A 66 -16.17 22.99 22.65
N ASP A 67 -14.95 22.49 22.44
CA ASP A 67 -14.28 21.50 23.29
C ASP A 67 -15.16 20.24 23.55
N VAL A 68 -15.85 19.79 22.49
CA VAL A 68 -16.67 18.58 22.54
C VAL A 68 -15.89 17.42 21.95
N MET A 69 -15.71 16.35 22.73
CA MET A 69 -15.13 15.11 22.25
C MET A 69 -15.84 13.91 22.88
N LEU A 70 -16.80 13.33 22.16
CA LEU A 70 -17.37 12.05 22.57
C LEU A 70 -16.32 10.95 22.38
N PRO A 71 -16.09 10.11 23.40
CA PRO A 71 -15.19 8.97 23.28
C PRO A 71 -15.80 7.93 22.33
N ALA A 72 -14.94 7.11 21.71
CA ALA A 72 -15.31 6.19 20.63
C ALA A 72 -16.52 5.29 20.97
N GLU A 73 -16.55 4.74 22.18
CA GLU A 73 -17.61 3.85 22.67
C GLU A 73 -18.99 4.53 22.79
N ARG A 74 -19.03 5.87 22.82
CA ARG A 74 -20.27 6.68 22.89
C ARG A 74 -20.69 7.27 21.55
N ARG A 75 -19.93 7.08 20.47
CA ARG A 75 -20.26 7.64 19.15
C ARG A 75 -21.33 6.86 18.38
N ASN A 76 -21.65 5.64 18.81
CA ASN A 76 -22.57 4.73 18.12
C ASN A 76 -22.20 4.48 16.64
N ILE A 77 -20.89 4.28 16.39
CA ILE A 77 -20.31 4.01 15.09
C ILE A 77 -19.79 2.57 15.08
N GLY A 78 -20.15 1.79 14.05
CA GLY A 78 -19.58 0.48 13.79
C GLY A 78 -18.32 0.61 12.94
N VAL A 79 -17.26 -0.12 13.29
CA VAL A 79 -15.98 -0.09 12.56
C VAL A 79 -15.54 -1.51 12.23
N VAL A 80 -15.18 -1.75 10.97
CA VAL A 80 -14.49 -2.96 10.51
C VAL A 80 -13.09 -2.55 10.04
N PHE A 81 -12.07 -3.03 10.74
CA PHE A 81 -10.68 -2.78 10.40
C PHE A 81 -10.17 -3.78 9.35
N GLN A 82 -9.10 -3.42 8.64
CA GLN A 82 -8.47 -4.23 7.61
C GLN A 82 -8.13 -5.66 8.05
N ASN A 83 -7.61 -5.85 9.28
CA ASN A 83 -7.25 -7.17 9.81
C ASN A 83 -8.38 -7.86 10.58
N TYR A 84 -9.60 -7.34 10.50
CA TYR A 84 -10.80 -7.72 11.26
C TYR A 84 -10.71 -7.69 12.79
N ALA A 85 -9.52 -7.72 13.39
CA ALA A 85 -9.26 -7.61 14.82
C ALA A 85 -10.15 -8.53 15.68
N PHE A 86 -10.18 -9.84 15.38
CA PHE A 86 -10.91 -10.80 16.20
C PHE A 86 -10.23 -11.06 17.54
N PHE A 87 -11.04 -11.47 18.52
CA PHE A 87 -10.56 -12.07 19.74
C PHE A 87 -10.42 -13.59 19.49
N PRO A 88 -9.20 -14.11 19.30
CA PRO A 88 -9.00 -15.49 18.84
C PRO A 88 -9.42 -16.55 19.87
N HIS A 89 -9.57 -16.14 21.13
CA HIS A 89 -9.98 -17.00 22.23
C HIS A 89 -11.51 -17.06 22.42
N LEU A 90 -12.27 -16.24 21.70
CA LEU A 90 -13.74 -16.19 21.75
C LEU A 90 -14.34 -16.94 20.56
N SER A 91 -15.52 -17.53 20.72
CA SER A 91 -16.29 -18.09 19.59
C SER A 91 -16.77 -16.98 18.66
N VAL A 92 -17.35 -17.34 17.50
CA VAL A 92 -18.03 -16.39 16.62
C VAL A 92 -19.16 -15.66 17.35
N GLY A 93 -20.02 -16.41 18.07
CA GLY A 93 -21.11 -15.85 18.84
C GLY A 93 -20.62 -14.87 19.90
N ASP A 94 -19.54 -15.21 20.59
CA ASP A 94 -18.93 -14.34 21.62
C ASP A 94 -18.22 -13.12 21.01
N ASN A 95 -17.56 -13.27 19.86
CA ASN A 95 -16.99 -12.15 19.12
C ASN A 95 -18.09 -11.17 18.71
N ILE A 96 -19.23 -11.67 18.23
CA ILE A 96 -20.38 -10.83 17.88
C ILE A 96 -20.97 -10.18 19.14
N ALA A 97 -21.13 -10.92 20.24
CA ALA A 97 -21.68 -10.38 21.49
C ALA A 97 -20.76 -9.35 22.19
N TYR A 98 -19.48 -9.30 21.81
CA TYR A 98 -18.48 -8.49 22.47
C TYR A 98 -18.84 -6.99 22.47
N GLY A 99 -18.70 -6.34 23.63
CA GLY A 99 -19.01 -4.92 23.80
C GLY A 99 -20.49 -4.60 24.06
N MET A 100 -21.34 -5.62 24.17
CA MET A 100 -22.72 -5.50 24.67
C MET A 100 -22.75 -5.71 26.18
N HIS A 101 -22.72 -4.61 26.96
CA HIS A 101 -22.69 -4.66 28.42
C HIS A 101 -23.93 -4.06 29.09
N GLU A 102 -24.74 -3.32 28.34
CA GLU A 102 -25.88 -2.57 28.88
C GLU A 102 -27.20 -3.35 28.78
N GLU A 103 -27.24 -4.40 27.94
CA GLU A 103 -28.40 -5.26 27.75
C GLU A 103 -28.39 -6.51 28.65
N SER A 104 -29.58 -7.04 28.94
CA SER A 104 -29.71 -8.31 29.65
C SER A 104 -29.19 -9.48 28.80
N ARG A 105 -28.74 -10.57 29.44
CA ARG A 105 -28.25 -11.78 28.74
C ARG A 105 -29.24 -12.32 27.71
N ALA A 106 -30.54 -12.28 28.00
CA ALA A 106 -31.59 -12.71 27.08
C ALA A 106 -31.65 -11.82 25.82
N GLN A 107 -31.52 -10.50 25.98
CA GLN A 107 -31.48 -9.55 24.87
C GLN A 107 -30.21 -9.70 24.04
N ILE A 108 -29.04 -9.88 24.66
CA ILE A 108 -27.78 -10.16 23.96
C ILE A 108 -27.93 -11.43 23.13
N GLY A 109 -28.38 -12.53 23.74
CA GLY A 109 -28.57 -13.80 23.03
C GLY A 109 -29.54 -13.69 21.87
N GLN A 110 -30.60 -12.90 21.99
CA GLN A 110 -31.52 -12.66 20.87
C GLN A 110 -30.85 -11.87 19.74
N ARG A 111 -30.15 -10.76 20.05
CA ARG A 111 -29.48 -9.95 19.02
C ARG A 111 -28.37 -10.71 18.30
N VAL A 112 -27.61 -11.53 19.03
CA VAL A 112 -26.57 -12.38 18.44
C VAL A 112 -27.21 -13.41 17.49
N ARG A 113 -28.31 -14.07 17.88
CA ARG A 113 -29.03 -14.98 16.97
C ARG A 113 -29.55 -14.28 15.72
N ASP A 114 -30.11 -13.07 15.87
CA ASP A 114 -30.60 -12.29 14.75
C ASP A 114 -29.47 -11.88 13.81
N ALA A 115 -28.32 -11.48 14.35
CA ALA A 115 -27.12 -11.17 13.58
C ALA A 115 -26.56 -12.41 12.87
N LEU A 116 -26.42 -13.54 13.57
CA LEU A 116 -25.98 -14.80 12.96
C LEU A 116 -26.87 -15.18 11.77
N ARG A 117 -28.20 -15.04 11.89
CA ARG A 117 -29.13 -15.30 10.79
C ARG A 117 -28.99 -14.32 9.63
N MET A 118 -28.89 -13.03 9.93
CA MET A 118 -28.73 -12.00 8.90
C MET A 118 -27.48 -12.22 8.05
N PHE A 119 -26.41 -12.70 8.68
CA PHE A 119 -25.11 -12.95 8.04
C PHE A 119 -24.89 -14.42 7.62
N GLN A 120 -25.89 -15.30 7.78
CA GLN A 120 -25.83 -16.73 7.46
C GLN A 120 -24.65 -17.45 8.16
N LEU A 121 -24.51 -17.22 9.47
CA LEU A 121 -23.43 -17.71 10.31
C LEU A 121 -23.93 -18.68 11.40
N GLU A 122 -25.19 -19.11 11.36
CA GLU A 122 -25.80 -19.89 12.45
C GLU A 122 -25.05 -21.20 12.75
N SER A 123 -24.56 -21.89 11.72
CA SER A 123 -23.79 -23.12 11.86
C SER A 123 -22.36 -22.90 12.40
N LEU A 124 -21.89 -21.65 12.43
CA LEU A 124 -20.53 -21.28 12.82
C LEU A 124 -20.49 -20.60 14.19
N ALA A 125 -21.62 -20.49 14.89
CA ALA A 125 -21.74 -19.70 16.12
C ALA A 125 -20.73 -20.10 17.21
N GLU A 126 -20.42 -21.39 17.33
CA GLU A 126 -19.49 -21.93 18.34
C GLU A 126 -18.05 -22.07 17.83
N GLU A 127 -17.82 -21.85 16.53
CA GLU A 127 -16.50 -21.95 15.92
C GLU A 127 -15.59 -20.80 16.36
N ARG A 128 -14.28 -21.00 16.23
CA ARG A 128 -13.28 -19.95 16.49
C ARG A 128 -12.88 -19.24 15.19
N PRO A 129 -12.42 -17.96 15.25
CA PRO A 129 -12.09 -17.18 14.07
C PRO A 129 -11.04 -17.80 13.13
N ASP A 130 -10.12 -18.61 13.66
CA ASP A 130 -9.07 -19.33 12.93
C ASP A 130 -9.59 -20.50 12.09
N ALA A 131 -10.78 -21.02 12.40
CA ALA A 131 -11.45 -22.07 11.62
C ALA A 131 -12.27 -21.51 10.43
N LEU A 132 -12.36 -20.18 10.29
CA LEU A 132 -13.21 -19.52 9.30
C LEU A 132 -12.47 -19.19 8.01
N SER A 133 -13.15 -19.28 6.88
CA SER A 133 -12.66 -18.71 5.61
C SER A 133 -12.63 -17.18 5.66
N GLY A 134 -11.88 -16.53 4.76
CA GLY A 134 -11.79 -15.06 4.71
C GLY A 134 -13.15 -14.37 4.52
N GLY A 135 -14.03 -14.93 3.71
CA GLY A 135 -15.41 -14.43 3.54
C GLY A 135 -16.26 -14.62 4.80
N GLN A 136 -16.14 -15.76 5.48
CA GLN A 136 -16.83 -15.99 6.76
C GLN A 136 -16.34 -15.02 7.85
N GLN A 137 -15.01 -14.83 7.96
CA GLN A 137 -14.41 -13.84 8.82
C GLN A 137 -15.00 -12.45 8.56
N GLN A 138 -15.05 -12.01 7.30
CA GLN A 138 -15.64 -10.72 6.95
C GLN A 138 -17.11 -10.59 7.44
N ARG A 139 -17.93 -11.62 7.21
CA ARG A 139 -19.33 -11.64 7.68
C ARG A 139 -19.41 -11.54 9.21
N VAL A 140 -18.53 -12.23 9.95
CA VAL A 140 -18.45 -12.12 11.41
C VAL A 140 -18.06 -10.71 11.85
N ALA A 141 -17.10 -10.08 11.17
CA ALA A 141 -16.67 -8.72 11.48
C ALA A 141 -17.80 -7.70 11.27
N LEU A 142 -18.57 -7.84 10.19
CA LEU A 142 -19.75 -7.02 9.92
C LEU A 142 -20.86 -7.27 10.94
N ALA A 143 -21.16 -8.53 11.24
CA ALA A 143 -22.14 -8.91 12.26
C ALA A 143 -21.81 -8.27 13.62
N ARG A 144 -20.53 -8.35 14.04
CA ARG A 144 -20.04 -7.71 15.26
C ARG A 144 -20.17 -6.19 15.23
N ALA A 145 -19.86 -5.54 14.11
CA ALA A 145 -20.00 -4.09 13.97
C ALA A 145 -21.47 -3.65 14.04
N LEU A 146 -22.41 -4.48 13.57
CA LEU A 146 -23.81 -4.12 13.39
C LEU A 146 -24.75 -4.60 14.51
N VAL A 147 -24.32 -5.55 15.35
CA VAL A 147 -25.14 -6.10 16.45
C VAL A 147 -25.63 -5.02 17.43
N LYS A 148 -24.85 -3.94 17.61
CA LYS A 148 -25.19 -2.78 18.45
C LYS A 148 -26.07 -1.76 17.75
N ARG A 149 -26.48 -2.02 16.50
CA ARG A 149 -27.30 -1.15 15.64
C ARG A 149 -26.68 0.25 15.54
N PRO A 150 -25.45 0.36 15.03
CA PRO A 150 -24.79 1.64 14.88
C PRO A 150 -25.55 2.54 13.90
N LYS A 151 -25.35 3.84 14.04
CA LYS A 151 -25.92 4.84 13.12
C LYS A 151 -25.00 5.12 11.92
N VAL A 152 -23.74 4.69 11.97
CA VAL A 152 -22.74 4.83 10.90
C VAL A 152 -21.91 3.55 10.84
N LEU A 153 -21.55 3.12 9.63
CA LEU A 153 -20.62 2.02 9.40
C LEU A 153 -19.36 2.49 8.68
N LEU A 154 -18.19 2.18 9.25
CA LEU A 154 -16.88 2.50 8.70
C LEU A 154 -16.15 1.21 8.34
N LEU A 155 -15.76 1.04 7.08
CA LEU A 155 -15.09 -0.16 6.58
C LEU A 155 -13.72 0.21 6.01
N ASP A 156 -12.64 -0.33 6.58
CA ASP A 156 -11.27 -0.09 6.11
C ASP A 156 -10.75 -1.30 5.33
N GLU A 157 -10.64 -1.17 4.01
CA GLU A 157 -10.13 -2.20 3.08
C GLU A 157 -10.81 -3.57 3.27
N PRO A 158 -12.17 -3.64 3.28
CA PRO A 158 -12.91 -4.84 3.72
C PRO A 158 -12.73 -6.06 2.82
N LEU A 159 -12.16 -5.90 1.62
CA LEU A 159 -11.97 -6.96 0.63
C LEU A 159 -10.48 -7.21 0.31
N ALA A 160 -9.55 -6.49 0.94
CA ALA A 160 -8.13 -6.52 0.55
C ALA A 160 -7.42 -7.84 0.86
N ALA A 161 -7.94 -8.64 1.81
CA ALA A 161 -7.39 -9.93 2.20
C ALA A 161 -7.95 -11.11 1.39
N LEU A 162 -8.87 -10.88 0.45
CA LEU A 162 -9.51 -11.93 -0.34
C LEU A 162 -8.75 -12.20 -1.64
N ASP A 163 -8.74 -13.47 -2.07
CA ASP A 163 -8.25 -13.87 -3.38
C ASP A 163 -9.12 -13.32 -4.51
N VAL A 164 -8.53 -13.18 -5.70
CA VAL A 164 -9.16 -12.53 -6.87
C VAL A 164 -10.45 -13.24 -7.30
N GLU A 165 -10.51 -14.57 -7.22
CA GLU A 165 -11.66 -15.38 -7.65
C GLU A 165 -12.86 -15.19 -6.71
N THR A 166 -12.61 -15.18 -5.41
CA THR A 166 -13.64 -15.01 -4.37
C THR A 166 -14.10 -13.54 -4.26
N ARG A 167 -13.20 -12.57 -4.53
CA ARG A 167 -13.47 -11.13 -4.33
C ARG A 167 -14.67 -10.64 -5.13
N GLY A 168 -14.89 -11.12 -6.36
CA GLY A 168 -16.02 -10.69 -7.20
C GLY A 168 -17.40 -11.05 -6.62
N HIS A 169 -17.56 -12.31 -6.19
CA HIS A 169 -18.80 -12.77 -5.55
C HIS A 169 -19.04 -12.05 -4.22
N VAL A 170 -18.02 -11.96 -3.38
CA VAL A 170 -18.12 -11.32 -2.06
C VAL A 170 -18.40 -9.82 -2.16
N ARG A 171 -17.86 -9.13 -3.17
CA ARG A 171 -18.17 -7.72 -3.44
C ARG A 171 -19.66 -7.50 -3.71
N THR A 172 -20.27 -8.38 -4.49
CA THR A 172 -21.71 -8.31 -4.83
C THR A 172 -22.57 -8.59 -3.59
N GLU A 173 -22.19 -9.57 -2.79
CA GLU A 173 -22.85 -9.87 -1.52
C GLU A 173 -22.75 -8.69 -0.54
N LEU A 174 -21.55 -8.13 -0.37
CA LEU A 174 -21.32 -6.99 0.50
C LEU A 174 -22.16 -5.78 0.06
N ARG A 175 -22.24 -5.51 -1.25
CA ARG A 175 -23.10 -4.44 -1.78
C ARG A 175 -24.56 -4.63 -1.37
N ALA A 176 -25.10 -5.83 -1.55
CA ALA A 176 -26.48 -6.13 -1.17
C ALA A 176 -26.72 -5.96 0.34
N LEU A 177 -25.78 -6.38 1.18
CA LEU A 177 -25.83 -6.20 2.63
C LEU A 177 -25.80 -4.71 3.02
N LEU A 178 -24.88 -3.92 2.45
CA LEU A 178 -24.79 -2.48 2.72
C LEU A 178 -26.05 -1.73 2.31
N ASP A 179 -26.62 -2.07 1.14
CA ASP A 179 -27.87 -1.50 0.66
C ASP A 179 -29.04 -1.83 1.59
N GLN A 180 -29.09 -3.06 2.13
CA GLN A 180 -30.12 -3.48 3.08
C GLN A 180 -30.00 -2.77 4.44
N ILE A 181 -28.78 -2.47 4.90
CA ILE A 181 -28.55 -1.79 6.19
C ILE A 181 -29.06 -0.34 6.16
N GLY A 182 -28.83 0.38 5.05
CA GLY A 182 -29.43 1.70 4.82
C GLY A 182 -29.01 2.79 5.83
N ILE A 183 -27.78 2.74 6.34
CA ILE A 183 -27.17 3.79 7.19
C ILE A 183 -25.99 4.45 6.46
N PRO A 184 -25.54 5.66 6.86
CA PRO A 184 -24.31 6.23 6.33
C PRO A 184 -23.14 5.25 6.45
N CYS A 185 -22.53 4.91 5.32
CA CYS A 185 -21.40 4.02 5.27
C CYS A 185 -20.23 4.65 4.52
N ILE A 186 -19.03 4.57 5.08
CA ILE A 186 -17.79 4.96 4.38
C ILE A 186 -16.94 3.70 4.22
N VAL A 187 -16.68 3.34 2.97
CA VAL A 187 -15.77 2.25 2.61
C VAL A 187 -14.48 2.86 2.09
N VAL A 188 -13.37 2.54 2.73
CA VAL A 188 -12.04 2.90 2.23
C VAL A 188 -11.49 1.76 1.41
N THR A 189 -11.03 2.07 0.20
CA THR A 189 -10.30 1.12 -0.64
C THR A 189 -9.28 1.82 -1.54
N HIS A 190 -8.29 1.08 -2.02
CA HIS A 190 -7.40 1.50 -3.11
C HIS A 190 -7.81 0.92 -4.47
N ASP A 191 -8.85 0.08 -4.52
CA ASP A 191 -9.32 -0.60 -5.72
C ASP A 191 -10.56 0.09 -6.30
N TYR A 192 -10.47 0.55 -7.55
CA TYR A 192 -11.58 1.23 -8.20
C TYR A 192 -12.79 0.32 -8.44
N GLU A 193 -12.60 -0.97 -8.73
CA GLU A 193 -13.70 -1.90 -8.95
C GLU A 193 -14.47 -2.18 -7.65
N ASP A 194 -13.79 -2.25 -6.52
CA ASP A 194 -14.45 -2.30 -5.21
C ASP A 194 -15.29 -1.04 -4.98
N ALA A 195 -14.73 0.15 -5.23
CA ALA A 195 -15.44 1.41 -5.05
C ALA A 195 -16.64 1.55 -5.99
N ARG A 196 -16.49 1.16 -7.25
CA ARG A 196 -17.54 1.21 -8.29
C ARG A 196 -18.72 0.32 -7.95
N VAL A 197 -18.48 -0.88 -7.41
CA VAL A 197 -19.56 -1.79 -7.07
C VAL A 197 -20.16 -1.48 -5.71
N LEU A 198 -19.36 -1.12 -4.69
CA LEU A 198 -19.84 -0.92 -3.33
C LEU A 198 -20.44 0.48 -3.09
N GLY A 199 -19.88 1.50 -3.71
CA GLY A 199 -20.25 2.90 -3.51
C GLY A 199 -21.47 3.30 -4.35
N LYS A 200 -22.42 3.98 -3.72
CA LYS A 200 -23.40 4.80 -4.44
C LYS A 200 -22.77 6.10 -4.93
N GLU A 201 -21.79 6.59 -4.19
CA GLU A 201 -20.89 7.66 -4.57
C GLU A 201 -19.45 7.24 -4.31
N ILE A 202 -18.54 7.81 -5.08
CA ILE A 202 -17.09 7.70 -4.89
C ILE A 202 -16.57 9.09 -4.55
N ALA A 203 -15.61 9.15 -3.61
CA ALA A 203 -14.78 10.32 -3.39
C ALA A 203 -13.31 9.93 -3.61
N VAL A 204 -12.62 10.62 -4.52
CA VAL A 204 -11.20 10.43 -4.79
C VAL A 204 -10.41 11.41 -3.94
N MET A 205 -9.45 10.89 -3.19
CA MET A 205 -8.67 11.63 -2.20
C MET A 205 -7.18 11.54 -2.51
N ASP A 206 -6.51 12.69 -2.48
CA ASP A 206 -5.05 12.78 -2.56
C ASP A 206 -4.53 13.73 -1.50
N ARG A 207 -3.40 13.34 -0.87
CA ARG A 207 -2.69 14.14 0.15
C ARG A 207 -3.64 14.86 1.12
N GLY A 208 -4.63 14.15 1.65
CA GLY A 208 -5.54 14.69 2.67
C GLY A 208 -6.70 15.53 2.15
N VAL A 209 -6.90 15.65 0.83
CA VAL A 209 -7.93 16.48 0.21
C VAL A 209 -8.78 15.68 -0.76
N ILE A 210 -10.08 15.94 -0.81
CA ILE A 210 -10.98 15.34 -1.81
C ILE A 210 -10.83 16.09 -3.14
N LEU A 211 -10.38 15.38 -4.18
CA LEU A 211 -10.21 15.92 -5.52
C LEU A 211 -11.51 15.92 -6.33
N GLN A 212 -12.31 14.87 -6.19
CA GLN A 212 -13.60 14.73 -6.87
C GLN A 212 -14.52 13.81 -6.07
N ARG A 213 -15.82 14.11 -6.11
CA ARG A 213 -16.88 13.26 -5.59
C ARG A 213 -18.02 13.17 -6.60
N GLY A 214 -18.61 12.00 -6.75
CA GLY A 214 -19.80 11.81 -7.58
C GLY A 214 -20.21 10.35 -7.71
N ALA A 215 -21.20 10.09 -8.56
CA ALA A 215 -21.53 8.73 -8.97
C ALA A 215 -20.31 8.07 -9.66
N PRO A 216 -20.07 6.76 -9.49
CA PRO A 216 -18.93 6.07 -10.10
C PRO A 216 -18.78 6.33 -11.60
N GLU A 217 -19.90 6.27 -12.33
CA GLU A 217 -19.95 6.49 -13.77
C GLU A 217 -19.55 7.92 -14.13
N LEU A 218 -20.02 8.91 -13.36
CA LEU A 218 -19.67 10.32 -13.60
C LEU A 218 -18.19 10.58 -13.34
N VAL A 219 -17.63 10.05 -12.25
CA VAL A 219 -16.20 10.22 -11.92
C VAL A 219 -15.31 9.59 -13.00
N ARG A 220 -15.76 8.49 -13.59
CA ARG A 220 -15.06 7.79 -14.67
C ARG A 220 -15.23 8.45 -16.04
N GLU A 221 -16.42 8.95 -16.35
CA GLU A 221 -16.69 9.60 -17.65
C GLU A 221 -16.14 11.03 -17.70
N GLN A 222 -16.20 11.75 -16.58
CA GLN A 222 -15.78 13.15 -16.45
C GLN A 222 -14.82 13.35 -15.26
N PRO A 223 -13.63 12.74 -15.29
CA PRO A 223 -12.63 12.94 -14.25
C PRO A 223 -12.20 14.41 -14.16
N ALA A 224 -12.23 14.98 -12.97
CA ALA A 224 -11.97 16.41 -12.75
C ALA A 224 -10.49 16.78 -13.03
N THR A 225 -9.58 15.81 -12.85
CA THR A 225 -8.13 15.97 -13.02
C THR A 225 -7.52 14.75 -13.68
N SER A 226 -6.31 14.90 -14.22
CA SER A 226 -5.50 13.81 -14.77
C SER A 226 -5.28 12.69 -13.74
N PHE A 227 -5.05 13.05 -12.48
CA PHE A 227 -4.91 12.13 -11.36
C PHE A 227 -6.16 11.27 -11.15
N VAL A 228 -7.35 11.90 -11.16
CA VAL A 228 -8.60 11.14 -10.98
C VAL A 228 -8.79 10.18 -12.15
N ALA A 229 -8.49 10.62 -13.37
CA ALA A 229 -8.56 9.78 -14.56
C ALA A 229 -7.63 8.55 -14.47
N GLN A 230 -6.38 8.77 -14.05
CA GLN A 230 -5.41 7.70 -13.83
C GLN A 230 -5.91 6.70 -12.78
N PHE A 231 -6.49 7.19 -11.69
CA PHE A 231 -6.97 6.36 -10.59
C PHE A 231 -8.16 5.47 -11.01
N VAL A 232 -9.09 6.01 -11.80
CA VAL A 232 -10.27 5.27 -12.31
C VAL A 232 -10.00 4.52 -13.61
N GLY A 233 -8.78 4.62 -14.15
CA GLY A 233 -8.32 3.86 -15.32
C GLY A 233 -8.89 4.34 -16.66
N THR A 234 -9.10 5.65 -16.82
CA THR A 234 -9.52 6.28 -18.09
C THR A 234 -8.47 7.25 -18.61
N ASN A 235 -8.54 7.62 -19.89
CA ASN A 235 -7.67 8.64 -20.45
C ASN A 235 -8.25 10.04 -20.21
N TRP A 236 -7.36 11.01 -20.04
CA TRP A 236 -7.69 12.43 -19.85
C TRP A 236 -6.70 13.26 -20.65
N VAL A 237 -7.22 14.08 -21.55
CA VAL A 237 -6.41 14.86 -22.50
C VAL A 237 -6.99 16.26 -22.62
N GLU A 238 -6.15 17.29 -22.54
CA GLU A 238 -6.57 18.67 -22.84
C GLU A 238 -6.80 18.83 -24.35
N ASP A 239 -7.95 19.40 -24.74
CA ASP A 239 -8.32 19.60 -26.14
C ASP A 239 -7.64 20.84 -26.73
N GLU A 240 -6.45 20.65 -27.31
CA GLU A 240 -5.68 21.72 -27.94
C GLU A 240 -6.41 22.39 -29.13
N GLN A 241 -7.38 21.73 -29.76
CA GLN A 241 -8.12 22.28 -30.90
C GLN A 241 -9.12 23.38 -30.49
N VAL A 242 -9.51 23.41 -29.21
CA VAL A 242 -10.44 24.41 -28.65
C VAL A 242 -9.69 25.52 -27.90
N ASN A 243 -8.39 25.33 -27.62
CA ASN A 243 -7.52 26.28 -26.90
C ASN A 243 -7.31 27.65 -27.60
N GLY A 244 -7.91 27.89 -28.77
CA GLY A 244 -8.01 29.22 -29.38
C GLY A 244 -8.95 30.19 -28.63
N LEU A 245 -9.76 29.68 -27.69
CA LEU A 245 -10.64 30.45 -26.82
C LEU A 245 -10.24 30.17 -25.35
N ARG A 246 -9.09 30.70 -24.92
CA ARG A 246 -8.74 30.68 -23.49
C ARG A 246 -9.67 31.64 -22.75
N ASP A 247 -10.78 31.11 -22.26
CA ASP A 247 -11.53 31.74 -21.18
C ASP A 247 -10.73 31.51 -19.89
N ASP A 248 -10.43 32.58 -19.16
CA ASP A 248 -9.51 32.54 -18.02
C ASP A 248 -9.98 31.52 -16.97
N GLY A 249 -9.21 30.44 -16.77
CA GLY A 249 -9.43 29.45 -15.72
C GLY A 249 -10.18 28.18 -16.12
N VAL A 250 -10.44 27.95 -17.41
CA VAL A 250 -11.24 26.82 -17.90
C VAL A 250 -10.45 25.97 -18.92
N ALA A 251 -10.47 24.65 -18.77
CA ALA A 251 -9.90 23.70 -19.73
C ALA A 251 -10.97 22.81 -20.37
N HIS A 252 -10.87 22.66 -21.69
CA HIS A 252 -11.65 21.69 -22.45
C HIS A 252 -10.93 20.34 -22.42
N ILE A 253 -11.63 19.31 -21.95
CA ILE A 253 -11.07 17.99 -21.71
C ILE A 253 -11.74 16.95 -22.59
N LEU A 254 -10.94 16.00 -23.04
CA LEU A 254 -11.34 14.78 -23.71
C LEU A 254 -11.09 13.61 -22.77
N SER A 255 -12.11 12.79 -22.55
CA SER A 255 -12.02 11.55 -21.79
C SER A 255 -12.50 10.38 -22.63
N PHE A 256 -11.79 9.27 -22.58
CA PHE A 256 -12.15 8.04 -23.28
C PHE A 256 -11.52 6.82 -22.62
N GLU A 257 -12.25 5.71 -22.70
CA GLU A 257 -11.86 4.46 -22.10
C GLU A 257 -10.75 3.76 -22.89
N PRO A 258 -9.80 3.05 -22.23
CA PRO A 258 -8.69 2.40 -22.92
C PRO A 258 -9.10 1.37 -23.98
N TRP A 259 -10.25 0.69 -23.82
CA TRP A 259 -10.71 -0.32 -24.78
C TRP A 259 -11.38 0.25 -26.03
N HIS A 260 -11.72 1.55 -26.05
CA HIS A 260 -12.16 2.24 -27.26
C HIS A 260 -10.99 2.72 -28.14
N ALA A 261 -9.75 2.65 -27.63
CA ALA A 261 -8.56 3.01 -28.37
C ALA A 261 -8.13 1.90 -29.33
N VAL A 262 -7.97 2.26 -30.60
CA VAL A 262 -7.35 1.41 -31.62
C VAL A 262 -5.87 1.74 -31.68
N VAL A 263 -5.02 0.72 -31.49
CA VAL A 263 -3.56 0.86 -31.53
C VAL A 263 -3.00 0.27 -32.81
N ALA A 264 -2.20 1.05 -33.53
CA ALA A 264 -1.51 0.61 -34.74
C ALA A 264 -0.20 1.38 -34.95
N ARG A 265 0.68 0.88 -35.83
CA ARG A 265 1.93 1.60 -36.20
C ARG A 265 1.68 2.85 -37.03
N ASN A 266 0.63 2.82 -37.83
CA ASN A 266 0.20 3.93 -38.67
C ASN A 266 -1.22 4.33 -38.28
N PRO A 267 -1.62 5.60 -38.51
CA PRO A 267 -2.99 6.05 -38.31
C PRO A 267 -4.00 5.17 -39.08
N VAL A 268 -5.08 4.75 -38.40
CA VAL A 268 -6.07 3.81 -38.99
C VAL A 268 -7.48 4.35 -39.06
N SER A 269 -7.83 5.42 -38.33
CA SER A 269 -9.19 5.96 -38.27
C SER A 269 -9.27 7.46 -38.61
N SER A 270 -10.45 7.94 -38.98
CA SER A 270 -10.75 9.36 -39.19
C SER A 270 -11.07 10.15 -37.90
N GLY A 271 -10.79 9.57 -36.73
CA GLY A 271 -11.06 10.20 -35.43
C GLY A 271 -9.85 10.91 -34.82
N ARG A 272 -9.91 11.21 -33.52
CA ARG A 272 -8.79 11.80 -32.78
C ARG A 272 -7.63 10.82 -32.66
N GLN A 273 -6.41 11.34 -32.79
CA GLN A 273 -5.19 10.55 -32.88
C GLN A 273 -4.08 11.12 -32.01
N TRP A 274 -3.33 10.21 -31.39
CA TRP A 274 -2.15 10.52 -30.59
C TRP A 274 -1.03 9.56 -30.94
N ARG A 275 0.16 10.11 -31.18
CA ARG A 275 1.38 9.33 -31.37
C ARG A 275 2.15 9.25 -30.07
N GLY A 276 2.74 8.10 -29.83
CA GLY A 276 3.64 7.90 -28.71
C GLY A 276 4.36 6.57 -28.78
N ARG A 277 5.24 6.36 -27.82
CA ARG A 277 6.05 5.15 -27.70
C ARG A 277 5.49 4.27 -26.59
N VAL A 278 5.39 2.97 -26.84
CA VAL A 278 5.01 2.01 -25.81
C VAL A 278 6.05 2.05 -24.69
N ARG A 279 5.65 2.55 -23.52
CA ARG A 279 6.46 2.60 -22.31
C ARG A 279 6.46 1.26 -21.60
N ASP A 280 5.27 0.67 -21.46
CA ASP A 280 5.08 -0.60 -20.76
C ASP A 280 3.87 -1.36 -21.33
N ARG A 281 3.82 -2.67 -21.07
CA ARG A 281 2.73 -3.55 -21.48
C ARG A 281 2.50 -4.65 -20.46
N ALA A 282 1.22 -4.94 -20.18
CA ALA A 282 0.83 -6.03 -19.30
C ALA A 282 -0.49 -6.64 -19.74
N PHE A 283 -0.65 -7.95 -19.55
CA PHE A 283 -1.94 -8.59 -19.73
C PHE A 283 -2.87 -8.23 -18.59
N TYR A 284 -4.06 -7.75 -18.93
CA TYR A 284 -5.13 -7.42 -18.01
C TYR A 284 -6.40 -8.17 -18.46
N GLY A 285 -6.67 -9.31 -17.82
CA GLY A 285 -7.72 -10.23 -18.28
C GLY A 285 -7.44 -10.74 -19.70
N ASN A 286 -8.36 -10.47 -20.63
CA ASN A 286 -8.26 -10.88 -22.04
C ASN A 286 -7.79 -9.75 -22.97
N ALA A 287 -7.13 -8.73 -22.43
CA ALA A 287 -6.55 -7.64 -23.20
C ALA A 287 -5.08 -7.43 -22.83
N LEU A 288 -4.29 -6.95 -23.79
CA LEU A 288 -2.96 -6.39 -23.53
C LEU A 288 -3.14 -4.89 -23.31
N ARG A 289 -2.95 -4.46 -22.06
CA ARG A 289 -2.89 -3.05 -21.72
C ARG A 289 -1.52 -2.49 -22.10
N LEU A 290 -1.54 -1.38 -22.82
CA LEU A 290 -0.37 -0.62 -23.23
C LEU A 290 -0.37 0.71 -22.51
N TRP A 291 0.76 1.09 -21.92
CA TRP A 291 1.04 2.45 -21.48
C TRP A 291 1.91 3.11 -22.54
N VAL A 292 1.46 4.23 -23.08
CA VAL A 292 2.09 4.92 -24.21
C VAL A 292 2.49 6.32 -23.80
N ASP A 293 3.78 6.62 -23.89
CA ASP A 293 4.33 7.95 -23.65
C ASP A 293 4.31 8.74 -24.96
N GLY A 294 3.55 9.83 -24.99
CA GLY A 294 3.48 10.74 -26.12
C GLY A 294 3.49 12.19 -25.64
N MET A 295 2.88 13.09 -26.43
CA MET A 295 2.60 14.46 -25.98
C MET A 295 1.75 14.46 -24.70
N VAL A 296 0.85 13.49 -24.61
CA VAL A 296 0.08 13.14 -23.42
C VAL A 296 0.26 11.65 -23.14
N PRO A 297 0.44 11.23 -21.88
CA PRO A 297 0.51 9.82 -21.53
C PRO A 297 -0.88 9.19 -21.69
N LEU A 298 -0.94 8.03 -22.34
CA LEU A 298 -2.19 7.33 -22.64
C LEU A 298 -2.13 5.85 -22.27
N ILE A 299 -3.30 5.29 -22.04
CA ILE A 299 -3.52 3.86 -21.80
C ILE A 299 -4.45 3.33 -22.90
N ALA A 300 -4.11 2.20 -23.49
CA ALA A 300 -4.95 1.50 -24.47
C ALA A 300 -5.03 0.01 -24.17
N ASP A 301 -6.22 -0.58 -24.27
CA ASP A 301 -6.46 -2.00 -24.06
C ASP A 301 -6.70 -2.69 -25.40
N VAL A 302 -5.73 -3.48 -25.86
CA VAL A 302 -5.81 -4.21 -27.12
C VAL A 302 -6.36 -5.62 -26.85
N PRO A 303 -7.50 -6.02 -27.43
CA PRO A 303 -8.07 -7.35 -27.18
C PRO A 303 -7.09 -8.46 -27.60
N ALA A 304 -6.87 -9.46 -26.73
CA ALA A 304 -5.82 -10.46 -26.93
C ALA A 304 -6.00 -11.27 -28.23
N HIS A 305 -7.25 -11.52 -28.65
CA HIS A 305 -7.56 -12.22 -29.89
C HIS A 305 -7.19 -11.44 -31.17
N THR A 306 -6.89 -10.14 -31.06
CA THR A 306 -6.43 -9.30 -32.17
C THR A 306 -4.91 -9.17 -32.24
N LEU A 307 -4.20 -9.64 -31.21
CA LEU A 307 -2.75 -9.52 -31.13
C LEU A 307 -2.06 -10.48 -32.11
N ARG A 308 -1.02 -9.97 -32.77
CA ARG A 308 -0.06 -10.78 -33.50
C ARG A 308 1.14 -11.07 -32.60
N GLU A 309 1.88 -12.13 -32.91
CA GLU A 309 3.11 -12.47 -32.19
C GLU A 309 4.10 -11.30 -32.23
N GLY A 310 4.60 -10.88 -31.06
CA GLY A 310 5.51 -9.73 -30.93
C GLY A 310 4.90 -8.36 -31.23
N ALA A 311 3.57 -8.20 -31.17
CA ALA A 311 2.92 -6.91 -31.39
C ALA A 311 3.09 -5.97 -30.18
N PHE A 312 3.44 -4.70 -30.46
CA PHE A 312 3.49 -3.60 -29.49
C PHE A 312 4.51 -3.84 -28.38
N GLU A 313 5.77 -4.07 -28.76
CA GLU A 313 6.87 -4.22 -27.79
C GLU A 313 7.23 -2.89 -27.11
N VAL A 314 7.83 -2.98 -25.91
CA VAL A 314 8.33 -1.79 -25.21
C VAL A 314 9.35 -1.06 -26.09
N GLY A 315 9.16 0.25 -26.24
CA GLY A 315 9.94 1.11 -27.11
C GLY A 315 9.40 1.24 -28.53
N GLU A 316 8.34 0.52 -28.91
CA GLU A 316 7.73 0.62 -30.24
C GLU A 316 6.93 1.92 -30.40
N GLU A 317 7.03 2.57 -31.56
CA GLU A 317 6.21 3.74 -31.91
C GLU A 317 4.83 3.28 -32.37
N VAL A 318 3.80 3.86 -31.76
CA VAL A 318 2.40 3.54 -32.02
C VAL A 318 1.57 4.82 -32.19
N CYS A 319 0.47 4.67 -32.90
CA CYS A 319 -0.60 5.64 -33.03
C CYS A 319 -1.82 5.05 -32.31
N ILE A 320 -2.31 5.79 -31.32
CA ILE A 320 -3.60 5.55 -30.68
C ILE A 320 -4.63 6.38 -31.44
N SER A 321 -5.70 5.72 -31.90
CA SER A 321 -6.81 6.38 -32.59
C SER A 321 -8.12 6.05 -31.90
N VAL A 322 -8.98 7.04 -31.67
CA VAL A 322 -10.28 6.87 -31.02
C VAL A 322 -11.34 7.54 -31.88
N ALA A 323 -12.46 6.85 -32.13
CA ALA A 323 -13.59 7.44 -32.84
C ALA A 323 -14.26 8.54 -31.99
N ASP A 324 -14.70 9.63 -32.62
CA ASP A 324 -15.25 10.79 -31.89
C ASP A 324 -16.47 10.43 -31.01
N GLU A 325 -17.27 9.43 -31.42
CA GLU A 325 -18.41 8.93 -30.64
C GLU A 325 -18.03 8.26 -29.30
N HIS A 326 -16.76 7.86 -29.15
CA HIS A 326 -16.22 7.29 -27.91
C HIS A 326 -15.46 8.33 -27.06
N VAL A 327 -15.34 9.56 -27.55
CA VAL A 327 -14.68 10.65 -26.83
C VAL A 327 -15.72 11.52 -26.15
N ARG A 328 -15.68 11.57 -24.83
CA ARG A 328 -16.46 12.54 -24.04
C ARG A 328 -15.70 13.86 -24.01
N GLN A 329 -16.36 14.93 -24.42
CA GLN A 329 -15.84 16.28 -24.27
C GLN A 329 -16.59 17.02 -23.17
N TYR A 330 -15.86 17.61 -22.24
CA TYR A 330 -16.41 18.40 -21.14
C TYR A 330 -15.43 19.49 -20.72
N VAL A 331 -15.85 20.30 -19.76
CA VAL A 331 -15.11 21.45 -19.29
C VAL A 331 -14.78 21.26 -17.81
N THR A 332 -13.53 21.51 -17.43
CA THR A 332 -13.09 21.49 -16.03
C THR A 332 -12.43 22.82 -15.65
N GLN A 333 -12.50 23.17 -14.37
CA GLN A 333 -11.87 24.38 -13.83
C GLN A 333 -10.38 24.12 -13.62
N MET A 334 -9.53 24.94 -14.24
CA MET A 334 -8.08 24.92 -14.07
C MET A 334 -7.70 25.80 -12.88
N ARG A 335 -7.37 25.19 -11.73
CA ARG A 335 -6.73 25.93 -10.64
C ARG A 335 -5.24 26.12 -10.98
N GLY A 336 -4.92 27.25 -11.61
CA GLY A 336 -3.58 27.87 -11.58
C GLY A 336 -2.46 27.19 -12.37
N GLY A 337 -2.59 26.98 -13.68
CA GLY A 337 -1.48 26.97 -14.67
C GLY A 337 -0.35 25.91 -14.57
N ARG A 338 -0.27 25.15 -13.48
CA ARG A 338 0.47 23.90 -13.24
C ARG A 338 -0.34 23.15 -12.19
N GLU A 339 -0.31 21.82 -12.20
CA GLU A 339 -0.84 21.02 -11.09
C GLU A 339 -0.09 21.39 -9.80
N THR A 340 -0.58 22.41 -9.10
CA THR A 340 -0.17 22.78 -7.74
C THR A 340 -1.32 22.45 -6.82
N LEU A 341 -1.01 21.70 -5.75
CA LEU A 341 -1.89 21.42 -4.63
C LEU A 341 -2.55 22.71 -4.11
N PRO A 342 -3.76 22.64 -3.54
CA PRO A 342 -4.44 23.83 -3.06
C PRO A 342 -3.62 24.55 -1.98
N ASP A 343 -3.22 25.79 -2.27
CA ASP A 343 -2.89 26.76 -1.23
C ASP A 343 -4.20 27.29 -0.61
N ASP A 344 -4.22 27.26 0.73
CA ASP A 344 -5.02 28.04 1.69
C ASP A 344 -6.43 28.55 1.25
N PRO A 345 -7.54 27.96 1.77
CA PRO A 345 -8.89 28.45 1.48
C PRO A 345 -9.28 29.72 2.25
N SER A 346 -8.35 30.44 2.89
CA SER A 346 -8.63 31.71 3.55
C SER A 346 -8.31 32.95 2.71
N ARG A 347 -8.93 33.10 1.52
CA ARG A 347 -9.12 34.43 0.89
C ARG A 347 -10.11 34.44 -0.28
N THR A 348 -11.12 35.31 -0.15
CA THR A 348 -12.12 35.79 -1.14
C THR A 348 -13.18 34.76 -1.59
N GLN A 349 -14.49 34.97 -1.47
CA GLN A 349 -15.32 36.18 -1.50
C GLN A 349 -16.48 36.07 -0.49
N ASP A 350 -16.56 37.03 0.43
CA ASP A 350 -17.81 37.55 1.02
C ASP A 350 -17.51 38.98 1.50
N GLU A 351 -17.11 39.83 0.55
CA GLU A 351 -17.16 41.28 0.68
C GLU A 351 -18.14 41.81 -0.36
N GLN A 352 -19.44 41.73 -0.03
CA GLN A 352 -20.37 42.82 -0.27
C GLN A 352 -21.65 42.59 0.55
N MET A 353 -21.96 43.59 1.39
CA MET A 353 -23.23 43.80 2.10
C MET A 353 -23.48 42.96 3.38
N ILE A 354 -23.03 43.48 4.53
CA ILE A 354 -23.88 44.05 5.61
C ILE A 354 -22.95 44.36 6.79
N GLY A 355 -22.83 45.65 7.11
CA GLY A 355 -21.99 46.13 8.21
C GLY A 355 -22.66 46.03 9.57
N SER A 356 -21.92 45.58 10.58
CA SER A 356 -21.97 46.18 11.93
C SER A 356 -20.86 45.63 12.84
N ARG A 357 -19.93 46.53 13.18
CA ARG A 357 -19.08 46.61 14.39
C ARG A 357 -19.10 45.42 15.38
N LYS A 358 -17.92 44.83 15.68
CA LYS A 358 -17.20 45.02 16.97
C LYS A 358 -15.88 44.23 17.10
N LYS A 359 -14.81 45.02 17.33
CA LYS A 359 -13.62 44.82 18.20
C LYS A 359 -12.85 43.49 18.14
N GLU A 360 -11.71 43.55 17.44
CA GLU A 360 -10.53 42.72 17.69
C GLU A 360 -9.99 42.93 19.12
N ILE A 361 -9.60 41.84 19.78
CA ILE A 361 -8.82 41.83 21.02
C ILE A 361 -7.56 40.99 20.74
N PRO A 362 -6.34 41.49 21.03
CA PRO A 362 -5.11 40.77 20.71
C PRO A 362 -4.83 39.65 21.71
N TRP A 363 -4.35 38.53 21.16
CA TRP A 363 -3.95 37.31 21.84
C TRP A 363 -2.77 37.53 22.81
N ARG A 364 -2.85 36.95 24.02
CA ARG A 364 -1.73 36.75 24.96
C ARG A 364 -1.76 35.30 25.44
N PRO A 365 -0.62 34.59 25.50
CA PRO A 365 -0.59 33.24 26.03
C PRO A 365 -0.51 33.29 27.56
N ALA A 366 -1.42 32.58 28.23
CA ALA A 366 -1.29 32.31 29.67
C ALA A 366 -1.04 30.82 29.88
N SER A 367 0.20 30.53 30.26
CA SER A 367 0.62 29.34 31.00
C SER A 367 -0.35 28.96 32.13
N ARG A 368 -0.59 27.67 32.34
CA ARG A 368 -0.28 26.95 33.60
C ARG A 368 -0.69 25.48 33.54
N LEU A 369 0.30 24.61 33.75
CA LEU A 369 0.10 23.26 34.25
C LEU A 369 -0.66 23.30 35.59
N ARG A 370 -1.59 22.37 35.78
CA ARG A 370 -1.88 21.78 37.10
C ARG A 370 -2.28 20.31 36.93
N PHE A 371 -1.34 19.44 37.31
CA PHE A 371 -1.56 18.03 37.58
C PHE A 371 -2.46 17.86 38.81
N LEU A 372 -3.35 16.87 38.78
CA LEU A 372 -3.78 16.16 39.99
C LEU A 372 -3.78 14.65 39.72
N LYS A 373 -3.11 13.96 40.64
CA LYS A 373 -2.73 12.56 40.63
C LYS A 373 -3.86 11.69 41.18
N SER A 374 -4.07 10.51 40.61
CA SER A 374 -4.53 9.33 41.36
C SER A 374 -3.75 8.09 40.88
N PRO A 375 -3.45 7.10 41.76
CA PRO A 375 -2.40 6.11 41.52
C PRO A 375 -2.89 4.77 40.94
N LEU A 376 -3.97 4.77 40.14
CA LEU A 376 -4.60 3.53 39.65
C LEU A 376 -4.69 3.40 38.12
N THR A 377 -3.99 4.26 37.36
CA THR A 377 -4.03 4.27 35.89
C THR A 377 -2.68 3.88 35.26
N VAL A 378 -2.04 2.82 35.76
CA VAL A 378 -0.73 2.32 35.26
C VAL A 378 -0.82 0.93 34.61
N ALA A 379 -2.00 0.41 34.26
CA ALA A 379 -2.11 -0.98 33.76
C ALA A 379 -2.82 -1.21 32.43
N VAL A 380 -3.04 -0.20 31.56
CA VAL A 380 -3.67 -0.42 30.23
C VAL A 380 -2.98 0.28 29.04
N ALA A 381 -1.89 1.05 29.24
CA ALA A 381 -1.26 1.82 28.15
C ALA A 381 0.03 1.20 27.57
N LEU A 382 0.09 -0.11 27.32
CA LEU A 382 1.32 -0.74 26.80
C LEU A 382 1.17 -1.87 25.78
N ILE A 383 0.05 -1.93 25.03
CA ILE A 383 -0.04 -2.75 23.81
C ILE A 383 -0.84 -2.00 22.74
N ALA A 384 -0.22 -0.96 22.15
CA ALA A 384 -0.75 -0.29 20.96
C ALA A 384 0.38 0.43 20.19
N THR A 385 1.46 -0.28 19.86
CA THR A 385 2.44 0.15 18.85
C THR A 385 3.06 -1.07 18.19
N VAL A 386 2.34 -1.64 17.22
CA VAL A 386 2.96 -2.31 16.06
C VAL A 386 2.15 -1.86 14.86
N GLY A 387 2.54 -0.70 14.31
CA GLY A 387 1.98 -0.19 13.07
C GLY A 387 2.51 -0.99 11.88
N VAL A 388 1.59 -1.44 11.02
CA VAL A 388 1.91 -1.79 9.64
C VAL A 388 1.76 -0.50 8.84
N GLY A 389 2.87 0.23 8.70
CA GLY A 389 3.01 1.36 7.80
C GLY A 389 4.23 1.12 6.92
N SER A 390 4.08 1.35 5.62
CA SER A 390 5.20 1.44 4.69
C SER A 390 6.16 2.52 5.21
N GLY A 391 7.27 2.10 5.79
CA GLY A 391 8.13 2.97 6.60
C GLY A 391 9.06 3.82 5.74
N MET A 392 8.80 5.12 5.64
CA MET A 392 9.90 6.10 5.54
C MET A 392 10.41 6.38 6.96
N ILE A 393 11.70 6.14 7.19
CA ILE A 393 12.37 6.40 8.47
C ILE A 393 13.33 7.56 8.26
N THR A 394 13.02 8.72 8.82
CA THR A 394 13.93 9.86 8.93
C THR A 394 14.67 9.76 10.26
N TYR A 395 16.01 9.70 10.24
CA TYR A 395 16.82 9.77 11.45
C TYR A 395 17.20 11.23 11.73
N SER A 396 16.75 11.77 12.87
CA SER A 396 17.36 12.94 13.50
C SER A 396 17.62 12.61 14.96
N HIS A 397 18.88 12.69 15.39
CA HIS A 397 19.21 12.53 16.80
C HIS A 397 19.14 13.90 17.48
N ALA A 398 18.12 14.10 18.32
CA ALA A 398 18.13 15.15 19.31
C ALA A 398 19.03 14.71 20.48
N GLN A 399 20.15 15.40 20.68
CA GLN A 399 20.75 15.58 22.00
C GLN A 399 20.97 17.08 22.21
N GLY A 400 20.42 17.59 23.31
CA GLY A 400 20.46 19.01 23.62
C GLY A 400 21.85 19.47 24.03
N ALA A 401 22.30 20.56 23.41
CA ALA A 401 23.01 21.66 24.04
C ALA A 401 23.10 22.81 23.03
N ASN A 402 22.63 23.99 23.43
CA ASN A 402 22.77 25.31 22.81
C ASN A 402 23.70 25.42 21.59
N ALA A 403 23.13 25.63 20.40
CA ALA A 403 23.75 26.43 19.36
C ALA A 403 22.68 26.91 18.37
N SER A 404 22.37 28.21 18.43
CA SER A 404 21.78 28.95 17.32
C SER A 404 22.74 28.89 16.13
N GLY A 405 22.40 28.12 15.10
CA GLY A 405 23.19 28.00 13.87
C GLY A 405 22.29 27.64 12.69
N THR A 406 21.99 28.63 11.87
CA THR A 406 21.46 28.47 10.51
C THR A 406 22.46 27.67 9.68
N GLY A 407 22.15 26.41 9.38
CA GLY A 407 22.95 25.56 8.49
C GLY A 407 22.03 24.72 7.60
N ASN A 408 22.14 24.91 6.28
CA ASN A 408 21.51 24.08 5.26
C ASN A 408 21.97 22.62 5.41
N GLY A 409 21.13 21.75 5.99
CA GLY A 409 21.35 20.31 5.97
C GLY A 409 21.11 19.74 4.57
N VAL A 410 21.95 18.80 4.13
CA VAL A 410 21.81 18.13 2.83
C VAL A 410 21.07 16.81 3.04
N THR A 411 19.99 16.58 2.30
CA THR A 411 19.23 15.32 2.36
C THR A 411 19.62 14.42 1.19
N LEU A 412 20.00 13.18 1.49
CA LEU A 412 20.35 12.13 0.53
C LEU A 412 19.21 11.12 0.40
N THR A 413 18.70 10.88 -0.80
CA THR A 413 17.58 9.95 -1.03
C THR A 413 18.08 8.57 -1.45
N ALA A 414 17.77 7.54 -0.67
CA ALA A 414 18.15 6.16 -0.96
C ALA A 414 16.92 5.27 -1.16
N PHE A 415 16.91 4.50 -2.23
CA PHE A 415 15.86 3.54 -2.53
C PHE A 415 16.34 2.12 -2.28
N VAL A 416 15.64 1.40 -1.40
CA VAL A 416 16.14 0.13 -0.85
C VAL A 416 15.07 -0.95 -1.01
N ALA A 417 15.42 -2.09 -1.61
CA ALA A 417 14.50 -3.23 -1.67
C ALA A 417 14.04 -3.66 -0.26
N ALA A 418 12.76 -4.04 -0.14
CA ALA A 418 12.08 -4.33 1.12
C ALA A 418 12.72 -5.46 1.96
N ASN A 419 13.60 -6.28 1.37
CA ASN A 419 14.27 -7.43 2.00
C ASN A 419 15.59 -7.08 2.74
N ALA A 420 15.95 -5.80 2.84
CA ALA A 420 17.25 -5.38 3.37
C ALA A 420 17.17 -4.32 4.48
N THR A 421 16.05 -4.20 5.20
CA THR A 421 15.78 -3.10 6.15
C THR A 421 16.81 -2.96 7.28
N ASP A 422 17.02 -3.99 8.10
CA ASP A 422 17.82 -3.89 9.33
C ASP A 422 19.34 -3.61 9.17
N PRO A 423 20.09 -4.35 8.32
CA PRO A 423 21.53 -4.09 8.10
C PRO A 423 21.75 -2.73 7.43
N PHE A 424 20.83 -2.30 6.55
CA PHE A 424 20.91 -0.99 5.93
C PHE A 424 20.67 0.11 6.96
N HIS A 425 19.71 -0.03 7.89
CA HIS A 425 19.56 0.93 8.98
C HIS A 425 20.81 1.07 9.86
N ALA A 426 21.53 -0.03 10.12
CA ALA A 426 22.78 0.02 10.87
C ALA A 426 23.91 0.73 10.09
N ILE A 427 23.97 0.51 8.78
CA ILE A 427 24.88 1.23 7.87
C ILE A 427 24.52 2.71 7.85
N LEU A 428 23.27 3.09 7.58
CA LEU A 428 22.85 4.50 7.52
C LEU A 428 23.19 5.26 8.81
N ARG A 429 22.98 4.66 9.98
CA ARG A 429 23.39 5.23 11.28
C ARG A 429 24.91 5.43 11.39
N ALA A 430 25.70 4.45 10.92
CA ALA A 430 27.15 4.58 10.91
C ALA A 430 27.66 5.65 9.93
N PHE A 431 26.90 5.93 8.86
CA PHE A 431 27.22 6.97 7.88
C PHE A 431 26.94 8.37 8.44
N ASP A 432 25.76 8.56 9.04
CA ASP A 432 25.32 9.81 9.68
C ASP A 432 26.32 10.27 10.75
N GLN A 433 26.77 9.34 11.61
CA GLN A 433 27.81 9.61 12.62
C GLN A 433 29.15 10.10 12.01
N ALA A 434 29.47 9.69 10.78
CA ALA A 434 30.69 10.08 10.09
C ALA A 434 30.53 11.37 9.24
N HIS A 435 29.29 11.81 9.00
CA HIS A 435 28.96 12.96 8.15
C HIS A 435 27.88 13.84 8.81
N PRO A 436 28.21 14.52 9.93
CA PRO A 436 27.26 15.36 10.64
C PRO A 436 26.71 16.48 9.73
N GLY A 437 25.38 16.57 9.63
CA GLY A 437 24.69 17.53 8.75
C GLY A 437 24.13 16.93 7.44
N VAL A 438 24.31 15.62 7.21
CA VAL A 438 23.70 14.89 6.10
C VAL A 438 22.57 13.99 6.62
N SER A 439 21.32 14.26 6.21
CA SER A 439 20.18 13.38 6.52
C SER A 439 20.00 12.36 5.39
N ILE A 440 19.77 11.08 5.70
CA ILE A 440 19.46 10.07 4.66
C ILE A 440 17.99 9.68 4.77
N GLN A 441 17.25 9.87 3.68
CA GLN A 441 15.87 9.43 3.52
C GLN A 441 15.84 8.13 2.74
N ALA A 442 15.52 7.03 3.41
CA ALA A 442 15.41 5.72 2.77
C ALA A 442 13.95 5.37 2.48
N SER A 443 13.65 5.06 1.21
CA SER A 443 12.34 4.59 0.74
C SER A 443 12.42 3.09 0.44
N TYR A 444 11.57 2.30 1.08
CA TYR A 444 11.52 0.85 0.89
C TYR A 444 10.33 0.47 0.00
N THR A 445 10.60 0.04 -1.23
CA THR A 445 9.55 -0.34 -2.19
C THR A 445 10.01 -1.50 -3.09
N GLY A 446 9.08 -2.12 -3.80
CA GLY A 446 9.38 -3.23 -4.71
C GLY A 446 10.25 -2.76 -5.89
N THR A 447 11.14 -3.62 -6.39
CA THR A 447 12.11 -3.30 -7.46
C THR A 447 11.47 -2.70 -8.72
N GLN A 448 10.23 -3.09 -9.06
CA GLN A 448 9.51 -2.56 -10.22
C GLN A 448 9.16 -1.07 -10.06
N ILE A 449 8.73 -0.65 -8.88
CA ILE A 449 8.43 0.76 -8.57
C ILE A 449 9.69 1.62 -8.64
N LEU A 450 10.83 1.04 -8.26
CA LEU A 450 12.14 1.71 -8.32
C LEU A 450 12.61 1.99 -9.74
N GLN A 451 12.38 1.07 -10.69
CA GLN A 451 12.73 1.31 -12.08
C GLN A 451 11.87 2.42 -12.68
N THR A 452 10.56 2.41 -12.39
CA THR A 452 9.65 3.46 -12.84
C THR A 452 10.06 4.83 -12.28
N GLN A 453 10.48 4.90 -11.01
CA GLN A 453 10.97 6.14 -10.38
C GLN A 453 12.28 6.64 -11.02
N LEU A 454 13.22 5.75 -11.32
CA LEU A 454 14.48 6.10 -12.01
C LEU A 454 14.24 6.60 -13.44
N GLN A 455 13.31 5.99 -14.18
CA GLN A 455 12.94 6.42 -15.54
C GLN A 455 12.19 7.75 -15.57
N GLN A 456 11.45 8.07 -14.50
CA GLN A 456 10.73 9.33 -14.31
C GLN A 456 11.62 10.47 -13.77
N GLY A 457 12.92 10.22 -13.54
CA GLY A 457 13.86 11.25 -13.08
C GLY A 457 13.68 11.66 -11.62
N ALA A 458 13.22 10.75 -10.76
CA ALA A 458 13.14 10.99 -9.33
C ALA A 458 14.52 11.42 -8.78
N PRO A 459 14.58 12.36 -7.81
CA PRO A 459 15.84 12.86 -7.24
C PRO A 459 16.45 11.80 -6.32
N ASP A 460 17.04 10.78 -6.94
CA ASP A 460 17.52 9.58 -6.28
C ASP A 460 19.04 9.61 -6.25
N ASP A 461 19.62 9.58 -5.05
CA ASP A 461 21.07 9.57 -4.88
C ASP A 461 21.65 8.16 -4.96
N LEU A 462 20.86 7.13 -4.61
CA LEU A 462 21.32 5.75 -4.48
C LEU A 462 20.19 4.72 -4.61
N PHE A 463 20.44 3.64 -5.37
CA PHE A 463 19.52 2.51 -5.58
C PHE A 463 20.10 1.21 -5.03
N LEU A 464 19.27 0.38 -4.37
CA LEU A 464 19.62 -0.98 -3.96
C LEU A 464 18.54 -2.01 -4.32
N SER A 465 18.91 -3.06 -5.06
CA SER A 465 17.99 -4.18 -5.34
C SER A 465 18.65 -5.57 -5.39
N ALA A 466 17.83 -6.57 -5.07
CA ALA A 466 18.12 -8.01 -5.19
C ALA A 466 17.66 -8.61 -6.52
N ASP A 467 16.76 -7.94 -7.25
CA ASP A 467 16.16 -8.44 -8.48
C ASP A 467 16.80 -7.78 -9.71
N LEU A 468 17.52 -8.57 -10.47
CA LEU A 468 18.49 -8.11 -11.47
C LEU A 468 18.03 -8.36 -12.90
N SER A 469 16.80 -8.83 -13.09
CA SER A 469 16.24 -9.03 -14.44
C SER A 469 16.31 -7.77 -15.31
N HIS A 470 16.48 -6.58 -14.71
CA HIS A 470 16.51 -5.30 -15.40
C HIS A 470 17.90 -4.60 -15.42
N ILE A 471 18.98 -5.21 -14.88
CA ILE A 471 20.34 -4.60 -14.92
C ILE A 471 20.76 -4.31 -16.36
N ALA A 472 20.55 -5.25 -17.27
CA ALA A 472 20.96 -5.13 -18.65
C ALA A 472 20.25 -3.94 -19.34
N GLN A 473 18.99 -3.73 -19.00
CA GLN A 473 18.17 -2.64 -19.53
C GLN A 473 18.57 -1.28 -18.94
N ILE A 474 18.76 -1.18 -17.62
CA ILE A 474 19.21 0.06 -16.96
C ILE A 474 20.62 0.47 -17.44
N LYS A 475 21.53 -0.49 -17.68
CA LYS A 475 22.84 -0.22 -18.30
C LYS A 475 22.71 0.23 -19.76
N LYS A 476 21.82 -0.40 -20.53
CA LYS A 476 21.57 -0.08 -21.95
C LYS A 476 20.95 1.31 -22.11
N GLU A 477 20.10 1.71 -21.18
CA GLU A 477 19.46 3.04 -21.11
C GLU A 477 20.39 4.13 -20.57
N GLY A 478 21.60 3.77 -20.10
CA GLY A 478 22.60 4.74 -19.63
C GLY A 478 22.26 5.43 -18.30
N LEU A 479 21.24 4.95 -17.59
CA LEU A 479 20.73 5.57 -16.35
C LEU A 479 21.69 5.41 -15.16
N VAL A 480 22.56 4.39 -15.20
CA VAL A 480 23.53 4.06 -14.16
C VAL A 480 24.86 3.66 -14.79
N ALA A 481 25.98 4.20 -14.30
CA ALA A 481 27.31 3.89 -14.81
C ALA A 481 27.83 2.50 -14.39
N SER A 482 27.52 2.04 -13.18
CA SER A 482 28.00 0.77 -12.64
C SER A 482 27.11 0.25 -11.50
N PHE A 483 27.03 -1.08 -11.38
CA PHE A 483 26.38 -1.77 -10.27
C PHE A 483 27.45 -2.43 -9.41
N TYR A 484 27.33 -2.28 -8.10
CA TYR A 484 28.27 -2.83 -7.14
C TYR A 484 27.56 -3.83 -6.22
N PRO A 485 28.04 -5.08 -6.09
CA PRO A 485 27.46 -6.00 -5.12
C PRO A 485 27.80 -5.49 -3.71
N VAL A 486 26.82 -5.45 -2.81
CA VAL A 486 27.04 -4.98 -1.42
C VAL A 486 26.78 -6.04 -0.37
N SER A 487 25.90 -7.00 -0.65
CA SER A 487 25.62 -8.11 0.25
C SER A 487 25.22 -9.36 -0.54
N ARG A 488 25.48 -10.53 0.05
CA ARG A 488 25.12 -11.83 -0.51
C ARG A 488 24.37 -12.64 0.52
N ASP A 489 23.33 -13.32 0.11
CA ASP A 489 22.56 -14.24 0.94
C ASP A 489 22.33 -15.58 0.22
N LYS A 490 21.83 -16.56 0.94
CA LYS A 490 21.51 -17.89 0.44
C LYS A 490 20.19 -18.37 1.00
N GLU A 491 19.57 -19.28 0.27
CA GLU A 491 18.36 -19.94 0.74
C GLU A 491 18.70 -21.06 1.72
N VAL A 492 17.77 -21.27 2.65
CA VAL A 492 17.79 -22.33 3.63
C VAL A 492 16.40 -22.95 3.71
N ILE A 493 16.36 -24.22 4.11
CA ILE A 493 15.11 -24.88 4.44
C ILE A 493 14.82 -24.57 5.91
N VAL A 494 13.60 -24.17 6.22
CA VAL A 494 13.11 -24.04 7.58
C VAL A 494 12.07 -25.09 7.85
N VAL A 495 12.09 -25.64 9.05
CA VAL A 495 11.11 -26.63 9.54
C VAL A 495 10.65 -26.23 10.93
N PRO A 496 9.45 -26.66 11.38
CA PRO A 496 9.02 -26.41 12.76
C PRO A 496 10.07 -26.92 13.75
N LYS A 497 10.19 -26.32 14.94
CA LYS A 497 11.23 -26.73 15.92
C LYS A 497 11.17 -28.23 16.25
N ALA A 498 9.96 -28.77 16.35
CA ALA A 498 9.71 -30.19 16.59
C ALA A 498 10.08 -31.09 15.39
N ASN A 499 10.14 -30.52 14.18
CA ASN A 499 10.43 -31.19 12.91
C ASN A 499 9.72 -32.55 12.75
N PRO A 500 8.37 -32.57 12.80
CA PRO A 500 7.60 -33.82 12.79
C PRO A 500 7.78 -34.61 11.48
N ALA A 501 8.12 -33.93 10.38
CA ALA A 501 8.38 -34.54 9.08
C ALA A 501 9.80 -35.15 8.98
N HIS A 502 10.62 -35.04 10.02
CA HIS A 502 12.00 -35.57 10.08
C HIS A 502 12.89 -35.15 8.90
N ILE A 503 12.69 -33.93 8.40
CA ILE A 503 13.45 -33.39 7.28
C ILE A 503 14.84 -33.03 7.80
N THR A 504 15.88 -33.51 7.13
CA THR A 504 17.28 -33.29 7.51
C THR A 504 18.11 -32.71 6.38
N SER A 505 17.62 -32.80 5.15
CA SER A 505 18.34 -32.39 3.95
C SER A 505 17.41 -31.93 2.83
N LEU A 506 17.98 -31.31 1.79
CA LEU A 506 17.25 -30.97 0.57
C LEU A 506 16.66 -32.20 -0.13
N ALA A 507 17.35 -33.35 -0.07
CA ALA A 507 16.88 -34.58 -0.71
C ALA A 507 15.53 -35.06 -0.18
N ASP A 508 15.22 -34.76 1.09
CA ASP A 508 14.00 -35.18 1.75
C ASP A 508 12.77 -34.49 1.17
N LEU A 509 12.91 -33.26 0.65
CA LEU A 509 11.79 -32.50 0.05
C LEU A 509 11.20 -33.17 -1.19
N GLY A 510 11.98 -33.98 -1.91
CA GLY A 510 11.51 -34.74 -3.07
C GLY A 510 11.16 -36.20 -2.77
N ARG A 511 11.34 -36.67 -1.53
CA ARG A 511 11.17 -38.08 -1.15
C ARG A 511 10.10 -38.31 -0.09
N LEU A 512 10.00 -37.40 0.88
CA LEU A 512 9.06 -37.50 1.98
C LEU A 512 7.76 -36.78 1.62
N PRO A 513 6.58 -37.30 2.01
CA PRO A 513 5.32 -36.60 1.86
C PRO A 513 5.25 -35.44 2.86
N VAL A 514 5.75 -34.28 2.44
CA VAL A 514 5.82 -33.06 3.25
C VAL A 514 4.89 -31.99 2.68
N SER A 515 4.26 -31.19 3.53
CA SER A 515 3.66 -29.91 3.11
C SER A 515 4.75 -28.84 3.03
N LEU A 516 5.06 -28.40 1.81
CA LEU A 516 6.10 -27.42 1.52
C LEU A 516 5.48 -26.07 1.16
N ILE A 517 6.04 -24.98 1.69
CA ILE A 517 5.70 -23.60 1.29
C ILE A 517 6.91 -22.93 0.66
N ILE A 518 6.73 -22.31 -0.50
CA ILE A 518 7.79 -21.60 -1.23
C ILE A 518 7.34 -20.21 -1.66
N GLY A 519 8.23 -19.40 -2.25
CA GLY A 519 7.86 -18.12 -2.84
C GLY A 519 7.21 -18.24 -4.22
N VAL A 520 6.32 -17.31 -4.56
CA VAL A 520 5.77 -17.17 -5.92
C VAL A 520 6.85 -16.80 -6.94
N THR A 521 6.65 -17.15 -8.22
CA THR A 521 7.61 -16.82 -9.30
C THR A 521 7.75 -15.33 -9.59
N SER A 522 6.78 -14.50 -9.17
CA SER A 522 6.83 -13.05 -9.36
C SER A 522 7.84 -12.35 -8.44
N VAL A 523 8.40 -13.04 -7.43
CA VAL A 523 9.47 -12.54 -6.56
C VAL A 523 10.75 -13.39 -6.68
N PRO A 524 11.96 -12.82 -6.43
CA PRO A 524 13.23 -13.52 -6.67
C PRO A 524 13.37 -14.87 -5.98
N ILE A 525 12.97 -14.98 -4.70
CA ILE A 525 13.12 -16.22 -3.93
C ILE A 525 12.37 -17.38 -4.57
N GLY A 526 11.18 -17.16 -5.15
CA GLY A 526 10.44 -18.21 -5.83
C GLY A 526 11.15 -18.72 -7.08
N LYS A 527 11.82 -17.84 -7.83
CA LYS A 527 12.62 -18.23 -9.01
C LYS A 527 13.85 -19.03 -8.58
N TYR A 528 14.57 -18.56 -7.57
CA TYR A 528 15.77 -19.20 -7.05
C TYR A 528 15.48 -20.56 -6.44
N THR A 529 14.41 -20.72 -5.65
CA THR A 529 13.99 -22.01 -5.12
C THR A 529 13.77 -23.05 -6.22
N ARG A 530 13.12 -22.66 -7.33
CA ARG A 530 12.88 -23.54 -8.48
C ARG A 530 14.17 -23.87 -9.22
N GLU A 531 15.11 -22.93 -9.32
CA GLU A 531 16.44 -23.19 -9.87
C GLU A 531 17.25 -24.16 -8.98
N ILE A 532 17.18 -24.02 -7.65
CA ILE A 532 17.79 -24.97 -6.70
C ILE A 532 17.23 -26.37 -6.93
N PHE A 533 15.92 -26.51 -7.10
CA PHE A 533 15.28 -27.79 -7.38
C PHE A 533 15.73 -28.38 -8.72
N GLN A 534 15.82 -27.56 -9.77
CA GLN A 534 16.34 -28.00 -11.07
C GLN A 534 17.79 -28.45 -10.99
N LYS A 535 18.67 -27.71 -10.28
CA LYS A 535 20.07 -28.12 -10.04
C LYS A 535 20.14 -29.43 -9.27
N ALA A 536 19.24 -29.62 -8.32
CA ALA A 536 19.18 -30.81 -7.48
C ALA A 536 18.80 -32.08 -8.27
N ASN A 537 18.17 -31.97 -9.45
CA ASN A 537 17.92 -33.12 -10.32
C ASN A 537 19.20 -33.88 -10.70
N ALA A 538 20.31 -33.17 -10.90
CA ALA A 538 21.60 -33.77 -11.26
C ALA A 538 22.21 -34.61 -10.12
N VAL A 539 21.77 -34.38 -8.87
CA VAL A 539 22.33 -35.03 -7.67
C VAL A 539 21.35 -36.05 -7.08
N TYR A 540 20.05 -35.77 -7.09
CA TYR A 540 19.02 -36.59 -6.44
C TYR A 540 18.11 -37.35 -7.42
N GLY A 541 18.29 -37.16 -8.73
CA GLY A 541 17.56 -37.84 -9.80
C GLY A 541 16.66 -36.88 -10.59
N PRO A 542 16.35 -37.19 -11.86
CA PRO A 542 15.69 -36.27 -12.79
C PRO A 542 14.26 -35.87 -12.39
N ALA A 543 13.62 -36.63 -11.50
CA ALA A 543 12.27 -36.35 -11.01
C ALA A 543 12.24 -35.43 -9.77
N PHE A 544 13.39 -35.19 -9.10
CA PHE A 544 13.43 -34.49 -7.81
C PHE A 544 12.67 -33.16 -7.82
N ALA A 545 12.90 -32.31 -8.82
CA ALA A 545 12.25 -31.01 -8.91
C ALA A 545 10.74 -31.13 -9.07
N LYS A 546 10.28 -32.09 -9.87
CA LYS A 546 8.85 -32.37 -10.05
C LYS A 546 8.22 -32.85 -8.75
N ASP A 547 8.89 -33.77 -8.05
CA ASP A 547 8.39 -34.37 -6.82
C ASP A 547 8.38 -33.35 -5.67
N ALA A 548 9.43 -32.54 -5.53
CA ALA A 548 9.48 -31.47 -4.54
C ALA A 548 8.44 -30.37 -4.80
N LEU A 549 8.16 -30.04 -6.07
CA LEU A 549 7.10 -29.09 -6.42
C LEU A 549 5.70 -29.68 -6.21
N ALA A 550 5.52 -30.99 -6.34
CA ALA A 550 4.24 -31.64 -6.05
C ALA A 550 3.87 -31.58 -4.56
N HIS A 551 4.87 -31.40 -3.68
CA HIS A 551 4.69 -31.20 -2.24
C HIS A 551 4.37 -29.74 -1.86
N VAL A 552 4.38 -28.81 -2.82
CA VAL A 552 4.06 -27.40 -2.56
C VAL A 552 2.57 -27.26 -2.32
N VAL A 553 2.20 -26.87 -1.09
CA VAL A 553 0.80 -26.66 -0.70
C VAL A 553 0.40 -25.18 -0.77
N SER A 554 1.38 -24.28 -0.79
CA SER A 554 1.13 -22.84 -0.86
C SER A 554 2.37 -22.11 -1.38
N GLU A 555 2.13 -21.02 -2.13
CA GLU A 555 3.16 -20.10 -2.59
C GLU A 555 2.90 -18.70 -2.06
N GLU A 556 3.92 -18.08 -1.47
CA GLU A 556 3.77 -16.78 -0.81
C GLU A 556 4.52 -15.67 -1.56
N VAL A 557 3.92 -14.48 -1.55
CA VAL A 557 4.61 -13.25 -2.02
C VAL A 557 5.60 -12.77 -0.96
N ASN A 558 5.34 -13.03 0.32
CA ASN A 558 6.14 -12.54 1.44
C ASN A 558 6.81 -13.68 2.21
N VAL A 559 8.15 -13.67 2.27
CA VAL A 559 8.96 -14.68 2.96
C VAL A 559 8.62 -14.78 4.46
N LYS A 560 8.15 -13.69 5.07
CA LYS A 560 7.72 -13.71 6.48
C LYS A 560 6.49 -14.59 6.72
N GLN A 561 5.56 -14.66 5.75
CA GLN A 561 4.40 -15.55 5.85
C GLN A 561 4.82 -17.02 5.78
N ILE A 562 5.84 -17.35 4.97
CA ILE A 562 6.45 -18.69 4.93
C ILE A 562 6.99 -19.05 6.32
N LEU A 563 7.75 -18.15 6.95
CA LEU A 563 8.30 -18.37 8.29
C LEU A 563 7.23 -18.53 9.37
N GLU A 564 6.16 -17.74 9.31
CA GLU A 564 5.06 -17.78 10.28
C GLU A 564 4.30 -19.11 10.19
N LYS A 565 3.90 -19.54 8.99
CA LYS A 565 3.21 -20.81 8.76
C LYS A 565 4.06 -22.02 9.18
N VAL A 566 5.36 -22.02 8.86
CA VAL A 566 6.28 -23.08 9.29
C VAL A 566 6.51 -23.05 10.80
N ALA A 567 6.58 -21.87 11.42
CA ALA A 567 6.74 -21.75 12.87
C ALA A 567 5.51 -22.22 13.65
N LEU A 568 4.31 -22.05 13.08
CA LEU A 568 3.05 -22.52 13.65
C LEU A 568 2.81 -24.02 13.44
N GLY A 569 3.51 -24.64 12.48
CA GLY A 569 3.36 -26.06 12.13
C GLY A 569 2.35 -26.32 11.03
N ASP A 570 1.81 -25.28 10.39
CA ASP A 570 0.87 -25.38 9.27
C ASP A 570 1.50 -26.02 8.02
N ALA A 571 2.83 -25.96 7.93
CA ALA A 571 3.62 -26.64 6.92
C ALA A 571 4.82 -27.37 7.55
N GLY A 572 5.15 -28.52 6.97
CA GLY A 572 6.28 -29.34 7.39
C GLY A 572 7.63 -28.72 7.02
N ALA A 573 7.68 -27.90 5.96
CA ALA A 573 8.87 -27.14 5.59
C ALA A 573 8.53 -25.87 4.80
N GLY A 574 9.48 -24.95 4.77
CA GLY A 574 9.50 -23.84 3.84
C GLY A 574 10.91 -23.48 3.37
N ILE A 575 11.01 -22.73 2.28
CA ILE A 575 12.28 -22.21 1.77
C ILE A 575 12.30 -20.68 1.88
N VAL A 576 13.33 -20.18 2.56
CA VAL A 576 13.46 -18.78 2.97
C VAL A 576 14.92 -18.32 2.84
N TYR A 577 15.17 -17.01 2.87
CA TYR A 577 16.55 -16.54 2.99
C TYR A 577 17.08 -16.75 4.41
N ARG A 578 18.38 -17.02 4.53
CA ARG A 578 19.00 -17.24 5.85
C ARG A 578 18.88 -16.01 6.75
N THR A 579 18.97 -14.82 6.17
CA THR A 579 18.90 -13.55 6.94
C THR A 579 17.51 -13.27 7.49
N ASP A 580 16.46 -13.77 6.83
CA ASP A 580 15.06 -13.63 7.30
C ASP A 580 14.77 -14.46 8.57
N VAL A 581 15.60 -15.47 8.87
CA VAL A 581 15.49 -16.26 10.12
C VAL A 581 16.09 -15.47 11.30
N THR A 582 15.36 -14.44 11.69
CA THR A 582 15.68 -13.55 12.81
C THR A 582 15.76 -14.30 14.14
N PRO A 583 16.38 -13.72 15.19
CA PRO A 583 16.42 -14.33 16.53
C PRO A 583 15.05 -14.76 17.05
N THR A 584 13.99 -14.00 16.73
CA THR A 584 12.61 -14.30 17.09
C THR A 584 12.09 -15.61 16.47
N PHE A 585 12.51 -15.93 15.24
CA PHE A 585 12.12 -17.18 14.59
C PHE A 585 13.03 -18.36 14.95
N ARG A 586 14.31 -18.13 15.28
CA ARG A 586 15.25 -19.22 15.65
C ARG A 586 14.81 -20.06 16.86
N SER A 587 13.98 -19.50 17.74
CA SER A 587 13.36 -20.23 18.85
C SER A 587 12.22 -21.14 18.41
N LYS A 588 11.58 -20.86 17.26
CA LYS A 588 10.37 -21.54 16.75
C LYS A 588 10.62 -22.46 15.56
N VAL A 589 11.69 -22.23 14.80
CA VAL A 589 12.04 -23.05 13.62
C VAL A 589 13.46 -23.59 13.73
N SER A 590 13.72 -24.68 13.02
CA SER A 590 15.06 -25.22 12.79
C SER A 590 15.49 -24.92 11.35
N VAL A 591 16.76 -24.58 11.16
CA VAL A 591 17.32 -24.21 9.86
C VAL A 591 18.16 -25.36 9.34
N ILE A 592 17.84 -25.82 8.14
CA ILE A 592 18.54 -26.88 7.42
C ILE A 592 19.27 -26.25 6.23
N PRO A 593 20.60 -26.42 6.11
CA PRO A 593 21.37 -25.80 5.04
C PRO A 593 21.12 -26.50 3.70
N ILE A 594 20.93 -25.71 2.65
CA ILE A 594 20.97 -26.18 1.26
C ILE A 594 22.44 -26.26 0.81
N PRO A 595 22.91 -27.38 0.21
CA PRO A 595 24.30 -27.55 -0.23
C PRO A 595 24.77 -26.42 -1.16
N ALA A 596 25.98 -25.91 -0.94
CA ALA A 596 26.48 -24.73 -1.65
C ALA A 596 26.55 -24.91 -3.18
N ALA A 597 26.81 -26.14 -3.66
CA ALA A 597 26.83 -26.46 -5.09
C ALA A 597 25.44 -26.39 -5.75
N LEU A 598 24.37 -26.54 -4.95
CA LEU A 598 22.98 -26.51 -5.42
C LEU A 598 22.29 -25.18 -5.15
N ASN A 599 22.77 -24.42 -4.16
CA ASN A 599 22.18 -23.17 -3.73
C ASN A 599 22.36 -22.05 -4.77
N VAL A 600 21.45 -21.07 -4.74
CA VAL A 600 21.55 -19.85 -5.53
C VAL A 600 21.92 -18.71 -4.59
N ILE A 601 22.96 -17.96 -4.94
CA ILE A 601 23.42 -16.84 -4.11
C ILE A 601 22.69 -15.57 -4.52
N ALA A 602 21.67 -15.21 -3.74
CA ALA A 602 20.97 -13.94 -3.87
C ALA A 602 21.96 -12.79 -3.57
N THR A 603 22.19 -11.91 -4.53
CA THR A 603 23.16 -10.81 -4.38
C THR A 603 22.43 -9.49 -4.53
N ASN A 604 22.54 -8.63 -3.51
CA ASN A 604 22.01 -7.28 -3.57
C ASN A 604 23.04 -6.36 -4.19
N TYR A 605 22.61 -5.60 -5.19
CA TYR A 605 23.43 -4.64 -5.89
C TYR A 605 22.99 -3.23 -5.57
N ILE A 606 23.98 -2.34 -5.49
CA ILE A 606 23.79 -0.91 -5.34
C ILE A 606 24.23 -0.20 -6.62
N ALA A 607 23.54 0.88 -6.96
CA ALA A 607 23.83 1.72 -8.10
C ALA A 607 23.69 3.20 -7.71
N ILE A 608 24.48 4.04 -8.38
CA ILE A 608 24.38 5.50 -8.27
C ILE A 608 23.89 5.99 -9.64
N PRO A 609 22.71 6.63 -9.73
CA PRO A 609 22.19 7.20 -10.97
C PRO A 609 23.14 8.24 -11.57
N VAL A 610 23.15 8.37 -12.90
CA VAL A 610 23.98 9.36 -13.61
C VAL A 610 23.59 10.80 -13.22
N HIS A 611 22.30 11.02 -12.94
CA HIS A 611 21.75 12.32 -12.53
C HIS A 611 21.58 12.48 -11.01
N ALA A 612 22.28 11.66 -10.20
CA ALA A 612 22.20 11.75 -8.74
C ALA A 612 22.44 13.20 -8.26
N PRO A 613 21.54 13.81 -7.46
CA PRO A 613 21.69 15.18 -6.96
C PRO A 613 22.97 15.41 -6.14
N HIS A 614 23.41 14.40 -5.40
CA HIS A 614 24.56 14.42 -4.50
C HIS A 614 25.52 13.24 -4.77
N PRO A 615 26.15 13.16 -5.96
CA PRO A 615 26.90 11.98 -6.40
C PRO A 615 28.16 11.74 -5.56
N ALA A 616 28.72 12.78 -4.93
CA ALA A 616 29.86 12.65 -4.03
C ALA A 616 29.50 11.98 -2.70
N LEU A 617 28.35 12.33 -2.11
CA LEU A 617 27.83 11.73 -0.88
C LEU A 617 27.34 10.30 -1.14
N ALA A 618 26.67 10.05 -2.27
CA ALA A 618 26.28 8.70 -2.69
C ALA A 618 27.50 7.77 -2.84
N LYS A 619 28.59 8.26 -3.46
CA LYS A 619 29.87 7.52 -3.56
C LYS A 619 30.51 7.28 -2.19
N ALA A 620 30.39 8.21 -1.24
CA ALA A 620 30.88 8.02 0.12
C ALA A 620 30.09 6.93 0.86
N LEU A 621 28.76 6.91 0.74
CA LEU A 621 27.89 5.88 1.32
C LEU A 621 28.20 4.50 0.73
N LEU A 622 28.34 4.42 -0.60
CA LEU A 622 28.80 3.22 -1.30
C LEU A 622 30.15 2.72 -0.77
N ARG A 623 31.15 3.59 -0.66
CA ARG A 623 32.47 3.22 -0.12
C ARG A 623 32.37 2.70 1.31
N MET A 624 31.51 3.29 2.14
CA MET A 624 31.32 2.81 3.51
C MET A 624 30.69 1.42 3.52
N MET A 625 29.70 1.14 2.68
CA MET A 625 29.09 -0.18 2.55
C MET A 625 30.07 -1.26 2.09
N LEU A 626 30.99 -0.90 1.19
CA LEU A 626 32.05 -1.78 0.69
C LEU A 626 33.27 -1.87 1.64
N SER A 627 33.39 -0.96 2.60
CA SER A 627 34.50 -0.95 3.56
C SER A 627 34.47 -2.15 4.52
N ALA A 628 35.59 -2.44 5.18
CA ALA A 628 35.67 -3.46 6.21
C ALA A 628 34.64 -3.25 7.34
N LYS A 629 34.34 -1.98 7.69
CA LYS A 629 33.32 -1.60 8.67
C LYS A 629 31.91 -1.92 8.17
N GLY A 630 31.55 -1.51 6.95
CA GLY A 630 30.24 -1.82 6.37
C GLY A 630 30.00 -3.32 6.18
N GLN A 631 31.01 -4.05 5.68
CA GLN A 631 30.97 -5.50 5.56
C GLN A 631 30.95 -6.23 6.91
N SER A 632 31.46 -5.61 7.99
CA SER A 632 31.29 -6.14 9.35
C SER A 632 29.84 -6.02 9.83
N ILE A 633 29.15 -4.94 9.48
CA ILE A 633 27.73 -4.75 9.81
C ILE A 633 26.89 -5.79 9.07
N PHE A 634 27.06 -5.96 7.76
CA PHE A 634 26.36 -7.02 7.00
C PHE A 634 26.57 -8.42 7.60
N ARG A 635 27.78 -8.74 8.06
CA ARG A 635 28.07 -10.02 8.72
C ARG A 635 27.32 -10.20 10.05
N GLN A 636 27.11 -9.14 10.83
CA GLN A 636 26.33 -9.21 12.07
C GLN A 636 24.87 -9.66 11.82
N PHE A 637 24.32 -9.30 10.66
CA PHE A 637 22.96 -9.68 10.24
C PHE A 637 22.92 -11.00 9.45
N GLY A 638 24.05 -11.70 9.30
CA GLY A 638 24.09 -13.04 8.70
C GLY A 638 24.35 -13.10 7.20
N TYR A 639 24.60 -11.96 6.54
CA TYR A 639 25.00 -11.91 5.13
C TYR A 639 26.41 -12.46 4.93
N GLN A 640 26.64 -13.04 3.76
CA GLN A 640 27.96 -13.54 3.34
C GLN A 640 28.86 -12.38 2.91
N PRO A 641 30.19 -12.49 3.17
CA PRO A 641 31.14 -11.49 2.72
C PRO A 641 31.18 -11.41 1.19
N LEU A 642 31.35 -10.20 0.67
CA LEU A 642 31.77 -9.99 -0.71
C LEU A 642 33.18 -10.61 -0.88
N ARG A 643 33.38 -11.42 -1.93
CA ARG A 643 34.73 -11.90 -2.26
C ARG A 643 35.59 -10.68 -2.59
N SER A 644 36.74 -10.54 -1.95
CA SER A 644 37.73 -9.51 -2.28
C SER A 644 38.15 -9.69 -3.75
N ALA A 645 38.15 -8.59 -4.51
CA ALA A 645 38.71 -8.56 -5.87
C ALA A 645 40.15 -9.09 -5.80
N GLY A 646 40.37 -10.30 -6.31
CA GLY A 646 41.59 -11.08 -6.10
C GLY A 646 41.44 -12.59 -6.25
N GLN A 647 40.21 -13.13 -6.35
CA GLN A 647 40.00 -14.53 -6.73
C GLN A 647 38.91 -14.61 -7.80
N ASN A 648 39.32 -14.42 -9.05
CA ASN A 648 38.56 -14.84 -10.23
C ASN A 648 38.61 -16.36 -10.36
N GLY A 649 37.44 -16.93 -10.59
CA GLY A 649 37.21 -18.18 -11.30
C GLY A 649 35.98 -17.97 -12.14
#